data_AF-A0AAW3AR68-F1
#
_entry.id   AF-A0AAW3AR68-F1
#
_cell.length_a   1.000
_cell.length_b   1.000
_cell.length_c   1.000
_cell.angle_alpha   90.00
_cell.angle_beta   90.00
_cell.angle_gamma   90.00
#
_symmetry.space_group_name_H-M   'P 1'
#
loop_
_entity.id
_entity.type
_entity.pdbx_description
1 polymer ?
#
loop_
_entity_poly.entity_id
_entity_poly.type
_entity_poly.pdbx_seq_one_letter_code
_entity_poly.pdbx_strand_id
1 'polypeptide(L)'
;MSVHPAVQLLCEQSVDAIGLTTVSAVASALGDVSTATDLIQRPEQEKALQDVLKKCVLILNNDGKNFALRLACLECLYALSQPAIPAFRKGLLCNTVNSMNSSVEELLTRTGPNGAENLSSAREMFMVLIFRFTNYHTKVTRLLLQHMCDADVGAMVQMLLRIMVQHCETCEWPLLQAALQSLYELTVPTTYYTTGEDRGAEPSRSSGATTTGSSLQSFTVESFQDKIVVLLTEMRDHRLLEQLLGSLRSSWHESTYHRSPPSLAQGYAESVALGALGRPDVAHTVTSASAEQQMELLNWLSAFTLLCRALENMVEFCRDVKLSREVRARLLGDPSCHDWLASAAVPAVIAAIQVWSSEVGASAPSAAVNDGSAGPFATANTRLILLTSAVTLLRLLRCALYKPLVGVTPALLSSMAYLAAQVQRGEPQLRLQYGGMQVMVLTAECLVNMNAAAVTSPVNLAEMYHKLLSTIAADKTRCTLSNTYSDAGSGLRAAAAPQADALMSVAEWFILCVREEESPFCETDSENASRAVLHECFASVETKLQDTAERVADLVALESQLEVMQNLLLLMTLTELLSGLRDGGLEQLTRPGPHSCNTATGAQPKPPIKSGGLPKRGKSGKMKASHHPAAYVCDVTGKLMREPVVLRGGHRFEYDALQSVILQVGHVDPISGESIDEDVEVDIPLQQEIVAYRVKRASKRGSS
;
A
#
# COMPACT_ATOMS: atom_id res chain seq x y z
N MET A 1 32.05 28.14 -14.81
CA MET A 1 31.80 29.22 -13.82
C MET A 1 32.61 28.92 -12.57
N SER A 2 33.03 29.95 -11.83
CA SER A 2 33.77 29.82 -10.57
C SER A 2 32.92 29.15 -9.47
N VAL A 3 33.57 28.54 -8.48
CA VAL A 3 32.93 28.01 -7.27
C VAL A 3 32.15 29.14 -6.58
N HIS A 4 30.99 28.82 -5.99
CA HIS A 4 30.17 29.80 -5.28
C HIS A 4 30.98 30.48 -4.14
N PRO A 5 30.94 31.81 -3.97
CA PRO A 5 31.82 32.53 -3.03
C PRO A 5 31.74 32.03 -1.58
N ALA A 6 30.54 31.64 -1.12
CA ALA A 6 30.36 31.08 0.22
C ALA A 6 31.10 29.74 0.40
N VAL A 7 31.06 28.88 -0.62
CA VAL A 7 31.77 27.59 -0.61
C VAL A 7 33.28 27.82 -0.63
N GLN A 8 33.74 28.76 -1.46
CA GLN A 8 35.15 29.12 -1.52
C GLN A 8 35.67 29.64 -0.17
N LEU A 9 34.91 30.52 0.49
CA LEU A 9 35.24 31.04 1.82
C LEU A 9 35.38 29.92 2.86
N LEU A 10 34.48 28.93 2.85
CA LEU A 10 34.59 27.77 3.73
C LEU A 10 35.84 26.94 3.43
N CYS A 11 36.18 26.74 2.15
CA CYS A 11 37.38 26.00 1.73
C CYS A 11 38.68 26.68 2.17
N GLU A 12 38.73 28.01 2.24
CA GLU A 12 39.90 28.78 2.64
C GLU A 12 40.13 28.83 4.16
N GLN A 13 39.09 28.66 4.99
CA GLN A 13 39.19 28.72 6.46
C GLN A 13 39.69 27.40 7.09
N SER A 14 40.46 27.49 8.19
CA SER A 14 40.79 26.31 9.01
C SER A 14 39.59 25.85 9.85
N VAL A 15 39.49 24.56 10.17
CA VAL A 15 38.35 23.98 10.92
C VAL A 15 38.10 24.67 12.26
N ASP A 16 39.16 25.16 12.90
CA ASP A 16 39.06 25.86 14.18
C ASP A 16 38.45 27.26 14.06
N ALA A 17 38.69 27.93 12.93
CA ALA A 17 38.22 29.30 12.66
C ALA A 17 36.82 29.36 12.04
N ILE A 18 36.26 28.22 11.61
CA ILE A 18 34.92 28.18 10.99
C ILE A 18 33.85 28.52 12.02
N GLY A 19 33.11 29.59 11.74
CA GLY A 19 31.96 30.07 12.53
C GLY A 19 30.61 29.71 11.91
N LEU A 20 29.55 29.85 12.70
CA LEU A 20 28.17 29.56 12.29
C LEU A 20 27.76 30.32 11.03
N THR A 21 28.07 31.61 10.95
CA THR A 21 27.68 32.47 9.82
C THR A 21 28.25 31.99 8.48
N THR A 22 29.50 31.50 8.47
CA THR A 22 30.13 30.95 7.27
C THR A 22 29.43 29.68 6.82
N VAL A 23 29.12 28.76 7.75
CA VAL A 23 28.44 27.50 7.42
C VAL A 23 27.00 27.73 6.99
N SER A 24 26.25 28.60 7.69
CA SER A 24 24.87 28.93 7.31
C SER A 24 24.78 29.60 5.94
N ALA A 25 25.76 30.43 5.57
CA ALA A 25 25.84 30.99 4.21
C ALA A 25 26.09 29.92 3.14
N VAL A 26 26.86 28.87 3.47
CA VAL A 26 27.05 27.71 2.60
C VAL A 26 25.78 26.87 2.51
N ALA A 27 25.12 26.57 3.64
CA ALA A 27 23.85 25.84 3.66
C ALA A 27 22.79 26.55 2.80
N SER A 28 22.68 27.89 2.94
CA SER A 28 21.78 28.71 2.14
C SER A 28 22.13 28.68 0.64
N ALA A 29 23.42 28.72 0.29
CA ALA A 29 23.85 28.65 -1.11
C ALA A 29 23.59 27.27 -1.73
N LEU A 30 23.81 26.20 -0.96
CA LEU A 30 23.56 24.83 -1.38
C LEU A 30 22.07 24.48 -1.42
N GLY A 31 21.22 25.24 -0.73
CA GLY A 31 19.76 25.14 -0.83
C GLY A 31 19.23 25.43 -2.23
N ASP A 32 20.01 26.13 -3.07
CA ASP A 32 19.77 26.17 -4.52
C ASP A 32 20.32 24.89 -5.18
N VAL A 33 19.40 24.06 -5.67
CA VAL A 33 19.69 22.77 -6.30
C VAL A 33 20.67 22.93 -7.48
N SER A 34 20.64 24.05 -8.20
CA SER A 34 21.56 24.27 -9.33
C SER A 34 23.00 24.46 -8.85
N THR A 35 23.20 25.22 -7.78
CA THR A 35 24.51 25.43 -7.13
C THR A 35 25.05 24.12 -6.55
N ALA A 36 24.21 23.33 -5.89
CA ALA A 36 24.62 22.01 -5.38
C ALA A 36 24.96 21.02 -6.52
N THR A 37 24.18 21.03 -7.60
CA THR A 37 24.41 20.17 -8.79
C THR A 37 25.73 20.53 -9.47
N ASP A 38 25.99 21.82 -9.66
CA ASP A 38 27.25 22.32 -10.24
C ASP A 38 28.47 21.89 -9.42
N LEU A 39 28.38 21.95 -8.09
CA LEU A 39 29.45 21.53 -7.18
C LEU A 39 29.73 20.02 -7.27
N ILE A 40 28.71 19.20 -7.53
CA ILE A 40 28.83 17.73 -7.61
C ILE A 40 29.31 17.27 -8.98
N GLN A 41 28.77 17.83 -10.08
CA GLN A 41 29.01 17.29 -11.42
C GLN A 41 30.25 17.84 -12.11
N ARG A 42 30.74 19.02 -11.70
CA ARG A 42 31.88 19.65 -12.38
C ARG A 42 33.20 19.12 -11.83
N PRO A 43 34.06 18.48 -12.67
CA PRO A 43 35.34 17.93 -12.22
C PRO A 43 36.25 18.98 -11.59
N GLU A 44 36.19 20.22 -12.11
CA GLU A 44 36.97 21.36 -11.60
C GLU A 44 36.64 21.72 -10.14
N GLN A 45 35.44 21.37 -9.67
CA GLN A 45 34.94 21.70 -8.33
C GLN A 45 35.06 20.52 -7.35
N GLU A 46 35.54 19.36 -7.80
CA GLU A 46 35.64 18.14 -6.99
C GLU A 46 36.45 18.36 -5.70
N LYS A 47 37.55 19.13 -5.78
CA LYS A 47 38.37 19.47 -4.61
C LYS A 47 37.58 20.28 -3.59
N ALA A 48 36.79 21.25 -4.04
CA ALA A 48 35.96 22.06 -3.17
C ALA A 48 34.86 21.21 -2.51
N LEU A 49 34.22 20.31 -3.28
CA LEU A 49 33.24 19.36 -2.74
C LEU A 49 33.83 18.48 -1.64
N GLN A 50 35.01 17.88 -1.88
CA GLN A 50 35.68 17.04 -0.88
C GLN A 50 36.04 17.84 0.38
N ASP A 51 36.53 19.08 0.23
CA ASP A 51 36.86 19.95 1.36
C ASP A 51 35.62 20.34 2.16
N VAL A 52 34.50 20.67 1.51
CA VAL A 52 33.20 20.95 2.18
C VAL A 52 32.75 19.74 2.99
N LEU A 53 32.67 18.56 2.36
CA LEU A 53 32.24 17.31 3.00
C LEU A 53 33.11 16.96 4.22
N LYS A 54 34.44 17.04 4.04
CA LYS A 54 35.41 16.77 5.10
C LYS A 54 35.27 17.74 6.28
N LYS A 55 35.14 19.04 6.01
CA LYS A 55 35.00 20.06 7.06
C LYS A 55 33.67 19.92 7.80
N CYS A 56 32.57 19.67 7.10
CA CYS A 56 31.26 19.43 7.71
C CYS A 56 31.30 18.22 8.66
N VAL A 57 31.88 17.09 8.26
CA VAL A 57 32.01 15.91 9.12
C VAL A 57 32.93 16.17 10.32
N LEU A 58 34.07 16.84 10.12
CA LEU A 58 34.99 17.15 11.22
C LEU A 58 34.32 18.03 12.29
N ILE A 59 33.48 18.98 11.87
CA ILE A 59 32.71 19.82 12.80
C ILE A 59 31.58 19.01 13.45
N LEU A 60 30.87 18.18 12.69
CA LEU A 60 29.80 17.32 13.20
C LEU A 60 30.29 16.32 14.25
N ASN A 61 31.48 15.74 14.06
CA ASN A 61 32.08 14.78 14.99
C ASN A 61 32.74 15.43 16.22
N ASN A 62 32.79 16.76 16.29
CA ASN A 62 33.41 17.51 17.39
C ASN A 62 32.36 17.93 18.42
N ASP A 63 32.33 17.23 19.55
CA ASP A 63 31.46 17.48 20.70
C ASP A 63 31.67 18.84 21.36
N GLY A 64 32.87 19.41 21.25
CA GLY A 64 33.22 20.75 21.72
C GLY A 64 32.67 21.91 20.86
N LYS A 65 32.13 21.65 19.67
CA LYS A 65 31.54 22.69 18.80
C LYS A 65 30.07 22.94 19.16
N ASN A 66 29.63 24.19 18.98
CA ASN A 66 28.26 24.62 19.30
C ASN A 66 27.20 23.83 18.48
N PHE A 67 26.07 23.50 19.12
CA PHE A 67 24.94 22.81 18.49
C PHE A 67 24.49 23.45 17.17
N ALA A 68 24.32 24.77 17.11
CA ALA A 68 23.87 25.46 15.90
C ALA A 68 24.87 25.34 14.75
N LEU A 69 26.18 25.36 15.05
CA LEU A 69 27.22 25.17 14.05
C LEU A 69 27.23 23.73 13.51
N ARG A 70 27.04 22.75 14.39
CA ARG A 70 26.90 21.34 14.02
C ARG A 70 25.63 21.12 13.19
N LEU A 71 24.51 21.73 13.56
CA LEU A 71 23.26 21.69 12.81
C LEU A 71 23.41 22.30 11.41
N ALA A 72 24.05 23.46 11.27
CA ALA A 72 24.31 24.07 9.96
C ALA A 72 25.21 23.18 9.08
N CYS A 73 26.12 22.40 9.67
CA CYS A 73 26.90 21.41 8.92
C CYS A 73 26.05 20.22 8.44
N LEU A 74 25.08 19.78 9.25
CA LEU A 74 24.09 18.78 8.84
C LEU A 74 23.20 19.33 7.70
N GLU A 75 22.78 20.59 7.79
CA GLU A 75 22.02 21.28 6.73
C GLU A 75 22.80 21.32 5.41
N CYS A 76 24.12 21.58 5.43
CA CYS A 76 24.96 21.50 4.23
C CYS A 76 24.94 20.10 3.60
N LEU A 77 25.08 19.04 4.40
CA LEU A 77 25.05 17.65 3.91
C LEU A 77 23.66 17.27 3.38
N TYR A 78 22.61 17.73 4.07
CA TYR A 78 21.23 17.57 3.65
C TYR A 78 20.98 18.26 2.29
N ALA A 79 21.43 19.51 2.11
CA ALA A 79 21.32 20.23 0.86
C ALA A 79 22.11 19.57 -0.28
N LEU A 80 23.35 19.11 -0.02
CA LEU A 80 24.15 18.37 -1.00
C LEU A 80 23.53 17.03 -1.40
N SER A 81 22.70 16.44 -0.56
CA SER A 81 22.00 15.19 -0.89
C SER A 81 20.82 15.40 -1.83
N GLN A 82 20.29 16.63 -1.93
CA GLN A 82 19.07 16.94 -2.69
C GLN A 82 19.22 16.69 -4.21
N PRO A 83 20.33 17.06 -4.90
CA PRO A 83 20.53 16.69 -6.29
C PRO A 83 20.43 15.18 -6.51
N ALA A 84 19.66 14.79 -7.53
CA ALA A 84 19.40 13.38 -7.87
C ALA A 84 20.56 12.76 -8.67
N ILE A 85 21.73 12.64 -8.04
CA ILE A 85 22.94 12.09 -8.64
C ILE A 85 23.31 10.79 -7.91
N PRO A 86 22.85 9.61 -8.40
CA PRO A 86 23.03 8.34 -7.69
C PRO A 86 24.49 7.99 -7.39
N ALA A 87 25.40 8.29 -8.33
CA ALA A 87 26.83 8.04 -8.17
C ALA A 87 27.44 8.81 -7.00
N PHE A 88 27.00 10.06 -6.79
CA PHE A 88 27.43 10.87 -5.65
C PHE A 88 26.81 10.36 -4.35
N ARG A 89 25.50 10.10 -4.34
CA ARG A 89 24.76 9.62 -3.15
C ARG A 89 25.30 8.29 -2.62
N LYS A 90 25.46 7.30 -3.50
CA LYS A 90 25.96 5.95 -3.15
C LYS A 90 27.49 5.90 -2.95
N GLY A 91 28.22 6.86 -3.52
CA GLY A 91 29.67 6.95 -3.44
C GLY A 91 30.13 7.90 -2.34
N LEU A 92 30.54 9.11 -2.75
CA LEU A 92 31.23 10.07 -1.88
C LEU A 92 30.39 10.50 -0.67
N LEU A 93 29.08 10.73 -0.86
CA LEU A 93 28.20 11.12 0.25
C LEU A 93 28.04 9.98 1.26
N CYS A 94 27.75 8.76 0.80
CA CYS A 94 27.66 7.57 1.66
C CYS A 94 28.94 7.37 2.48
N ASN A 95 30.12 7.42 1.84
CA ASN A 95 31.41 7.31 2.53
C ASN A 95 31.61 8.41 3.58
N THR A 96 31.16 9.63 3.28
CA THR A 96 31.24 10.77 4.18
C THR A 96 30.33 10.56 5.40
N VAL A 97 29.07 10.16 5.20
CA VAL A 97 28.12 9.94 6.29
C VAL A 97 28.53 8.75 7.16
N ASN A 98 29.09 7.68 6.57
CA ASN A 98 29.62 6.53 7.31
C ASN A 98 30.84 6.87 8.20
N SER A 99 31.44 8.05 8.05
CA SER A 99 32.53 8.53 8.91
C SER A 99 32.05 9.37 10.11
N MET A 100 30.73 9.55 10.25
CA MET A 100 30.14 10.14 11.46
C MET A 100 30.30 9.19 12.65
N ASN A 101 30.54 9.74 13.84
CA ASN A 101 30.75 8.96 15.08
C ASN A 101 29.61 9.19 16.10
N SER A 102 29.73 8.57 17.27
CA SER A 102 28.75 8.65 18.37
C SER A 102 28.45 10.08 18.83
N SER A 103 29.33 11.06 18.56
CA SER A 103 29.05 12.47 18.86
C SER A 103 27.82 12.99 18.11
N VAL A 104 27.58 12.51 16.89
CA VAL A 104 26.40 12.89 16.09
C VAL A 104 25.13 12.23 16.66
N GLU A 105 25.22 11.00 17.14
CA GLU A 105 24.11 10.33 17.84
C GLU A 105 23.76 11.10 19.14
N GLU A 106 24.76 11.55 19.91
CA GLU A 106 24.55 12.42 21.08
C GLU A 106 23.90 13.76 20.72
N LEU A 107 24.25 14.34 19.56
CA LEU A 107 23.62 15.56 19.05
C LEU A 107 22.12 15.35 18.79
N LEU A 108 21.77 14.20 18.20
CA LEU A 108 20.40 13.84 17.83
C LEU A 108 19.56 13.38 19.03
N THR A 109 20.18 12.90 20.11
CA THR A 109 19.49 12.38 21.30
C THR A 109 19.27 13.41 22.41
N ARG A 110 19.95 14.56 22.39
CA ARG A 110 19.83 15.62 23.42
C ARG A 110 18.40 16.15 23.60
N THR A 111 17.74 15.82 24.70
CA THR A 111 16.45 16.40 25.11
C THR A 111 16.68 17.61 26.03
N GLY A 112 16.21 18.79 25.62
CA GLY A 112 16.32 20.02 26.41
C GLY A 112 15.14 20.98 26.18
N PRO A 113 14.71 21.73 27.22
CA PRO A 113 13.44 22.49 27.21
C PRO A 113 13.39 23.66 26.21
N ASN A 114 14.53 24.13 25.70
CA ASN A 114 14.61 25.25 24.75
C ASN A 114 15.07 24.84 23.32
N GLY A 115 15.16 23.53 23.03
CA GLY A 115 15.75 23.01 21.78
C GLY A 115 14.91 21.97 21.03
N ALA A 116 13.67 21.70 21.47
CA ALA A 116 12.85 20.61 20.95
C ALA A 116 12.57 20.71 19.44
N GLU A 117 12.30 21.92 18.92
CA GLU A 117 12.03 22.12 17.49
C GLU A 117 13.29 21.88 16.64
N ASN A 118 14.41 22.54 16.98
CA ASN A 118 15.68 22.38 16.25
C ASN A 118 16.21 20.94 16.29
N LEU A 119 16.00 20.22 17.39
CA LEU A 119 16.36 18.81 17.51
C LEU A 119 15.50 17.94 16.57
N SER A 120 14.21 18.26 16.48
CA SER A 120 13.29 17.51 15.64
C SER A 120 13.57 17.69 14.16
N SER A 121 13.91 18.91 13.73
CA SER A 121 14.39 19.21 12.37
C SER A 121 15.74 18.54 12.07
N ALA A 122 16.64 18.46 13.06
CA ALA A 122 17.92 17.74 12.90
C ALA A 122 17.72 16.24 12.64
N ARG A 123 16.85 15.60 13.43
CA ARG A 123 16.51 14.18 13.25
C ARG A 123 15.85 13.91 11.89
N GLU A 124 14.96 14.79 11.47
CA GLU A 124 14.31 14.71 10.16
C GLU A 124 15.31 14.84 9.01
N MET A 125 16.16 15.87 9.02
CA MET A 125 17.21 16.05 8.00
C MET A 125 18.13 14.84 7.93
N PHE A 126 18.53 14.29 9.07
CA PHE A 126 19.38 13.11 9.14
C PHE A 126 18.66 11.86 8.62
N MET A 127 17.38 11.67 8.93
CA MET A 127 16.58 10.58 8.37
C MET A 127 16.44 10.66 6.85
N VAL A 128 16.18 11.84 6.30
CA VAL A 128 16.09 12.04 4.84
C VAL A 128 17.45 11.80 4.19
N LEU A 129 18.54 12.23 4.82
CA LEU A 129 19.89 11.93 4.38
C LEU A 129 20.13 10.42 4.30
N ILE A 130 19.71 9.65 5.33
CA ILE A 130 19.74 8.18 5.34
C ILE A 130 18.99 7.59 4.16
N PHE A 131 17.74 8.01 3.93
CA PHE A 131 16.99 7.54 2.78
C PHE A 131 17.74 7.82 1.46
N ARG A 132 18.33 9.01 1.29
CA ARG A 132 19.00 9.36 0.03
C ARG A 132 20.31 8.60 -0.21
N PHE A 133 21.19 8.43 0.78
CA PHE A 133 22.48 7.74 0.55
C PHE A 133 22.35 6.21 0.52
N THR A 134 21.35 5.65 1.22
CA THR A 134 20.98 4.22 1.08
C THR A 134 20.23 3.92 -0.21
N ASN A 135 20.00 4.94 -1.03
CA ASN A 135 19.16 4.88 -2.23
C ASN A 135 17.78 4.30 -1.94
N TYR A 136 17.18 4.77 -0.85
CA TYR A 136 15.82 4.50 -0.43
C TYR A 136 15.59 3.03 -0.03
N HIS A 137 16.66 2.30 0.29
CA HIS A 137 16.60 0.90 0.68
C HIS A 137 15.99 0.74 2.09
N THR A 138 14.71 0.40 2.16
CA THR A 138 13.90 0.44 3.40
C THR A 138 14.44 -0.42 4.53
N LYS A 139 15.11 -1.56 4.25
CA LYS A 139 15.67 -2.40 5.32
C LYS A 139 16.74 -1.68 6.14
N VAL A 140 17.61 -0.91 5.49
CA VAL A 140 18.70 -0.19 6.17
C VAL A 140 18.11 0.99 6.92
N THR A 141 17.23 1.75 6.26
CA THR A 141 16.56 2.88 6.89
C THR A 141 15.72 2.46 8.09
N ARG A 142 15.07 1.30 8.06
CA ARG A 142 14.30 0.77 9.19
C ARG A 142 15.18 0.43 10.38
N LEU A 143 16.33 -0.21 10.17
CA LEU A 143 17.26 -0.51 11.26
C LEU A 143 17.79 0.77 11.91
N LEU A 144 18.10 1.78 11.10
CA LEU A 144 18.57 3.07 11.58
C LEU A 144 17.46 3.88 12.26
N LEU A 145 16.23 3.84 11.74
CA LEU A 145 15.06 4.43 12.36
C LEU A 145 14.77 3.79 13.73
N GLN A 146 14.84 2.46 13.82
CA GLN A 146 14.74 1.73 15.08
C GLN A 146 15.83 2.16 16.06
N HIS A 147 17.07 2.31 15.60
CA HIS A 147 18.16 2.74 16.46
C HIS A 147 17.97 4.18 16.98
N MET A 148 17.63 5.12 16.11
CA MET A 148 17.49 6.53 16.49
C MET A 148 16.26 6.87 17.33
N CYS A 149 15.23 6.05 17.22
CA CYS A 149 14.02 6.17 18.02
C CYS A 149 14.05 5.27 19.25
N ASP A 150 15.20 4.69 19.64
CA ASP A 150 15.32 3.76 20.78
C ASP A 150 14.32 2.59 20.73
N ALA A 151 14.01 2.13 19.51
CA ALA A 151 12.96 1.18 19.17
C ALA A 151 11.53 1.57 19.60
N ASP A 152 11.30 2.84 19.99
CA ASP A 152 9.97 3.38 20.27
C ASP A 152 9.17 3.52 18.98
N VAL A 153 8.12 2.71 18.88
CA VAL A 153 7.23 2.65 17.73
C VAL A 153 6.50 3.96 17.50
N GLY A 154 6.15 4.68 18.57
CA GLY A 154 5.47 5.97 18.44
C GLY A 154 6.38 7.01 17.80
N ALA A 155 7.58 7.19 18.35
CA ALA A 155 8.59 8.07 17.78
C ALA A 155 8.94 7.74 16.32
N MET A 156 9.05 6.45 15.97
CA MET A 156 9.31 6.02 14.59
C MET A 156 8.23 6.49 13.62
N VAL A 157 6.96 6.38 14.02
CA VAL A 157 5.82 6.75 13.17
C VAL A 157 5.62 8.25 13.09
N GLN A 158 5.77 8.96 14.19
CA GLN A 158 5.79 10.42 14.16
C GLN A 158 6.87 10.94 13.21
N MET A 159 8.08 10.35 13.24
CA MET A 159 9.17 10.71 12.34
C MET A 159 8.82 10.46 10.86
N LEU A 160 8.32 9.26 10.55
CA LEU A 160 7.92 8.91 9.17
C LEU A 160 6.79 9.80 8.66
N LEU A 161 5.74 10.03 9.46
CA LEU A 161 4.62 10.89 9.09
C LEU A 161 5.07 12.34 8.92
N ARG A 162 5.97 12.83 9.76
CA ARG A 162 6.53 14.18 9.63
C ARG A 162 7.31 14.35 8.33
N ILE A 163 8.19 13.40 8.00
CA ILE A 163 8.93 13.38 6.73
C ILE A 163 7.95 13.39 5.56
N MET A 164 6.90 12.57 5.62
CA MET A 164 5.89 12.55 4.57
C MET A 164 5.17 13.90 4.45
N VAL A 165 4.68 14.49 5.53
CA VAL A 165 3.96 15.77 5.52
C VAL A 165 4.84 16.90 4.98
N GLN A 166 6.08 17.04 5.47
CA GLN A 166 6.97 18.13 5.07
C GLN A 166 7.52 17.99 3.64
N HIS A 167 7.73 16.76 3.18
CA HIS A 167 8.32 16.52 1.87
C HIS A 167 7.32 16.13 0.77
N CYS A 168 6.02 16.01 1.09
CA CYS A 168 4.96 15.72 0.12
C CYS A 168 4.70 16.86 -0.88
N GLU A 169 5.04 18.11 -0.55
CA GLU A 169 4.89 19.24 -1.49
C GLU A 169 6.14 19.40 -2.37
N THR A 170 7.32 19.15 -1.81
CA THR A 170 8.60 19.21 -2.53
C THR A 170 8.90 17.96 -3.38
N CYS A 171 8.12 16.89 -3.14
CA CYS A 171 8.22 15.50 -3.60
C CYS A 171 9.57 15.06 -4.19
N GLU A 172 10.25 14.16 -3.50
CA GLU A 172 11.06 13.13 -4.16
C GLU A 172 10.23 11.85 -4.12
N TRP A 173 9.69 11.38 -5.27
CA TRP A 173 8.88 10.16 -5.34
C TRP A 173 9.51 8.97 -4.57
N PRO A 174 10.82 8.69 -4.72
CA PRO A 174 11.46 7.61 -3.98
C PRO A 174 11.45 7.80 -2.46
N LEU A 175 11.54 9.04 -1.96
CA LEU A 175 11.50 9.33 -0.52
C LEU A 175 10.11 9.04 0.05
N LEU A 176 9.07 9.57 -0.61
CA LEU A 176 7.68 9.36 -0.20
C LEU A 176 7.33 7.86 -0.21
N GLN A 177 7.67 7.16 -1.28
CA GLN A 177 7.41 5.72 -1.39
C GLN A 177 8.18 4.93 -0.33
N ALA A 178 9.45 5.26 -0.06
CA ALA A 178 10.23 4.56 0.96
C ALA A 178 9.72 4.84 2.39
N ALA A 179 9.26 6.06 2.68
CA ALA A 179 8.64 6.40 3.95
C ALA A 179 7.30 5.66 4.15
N LEU A 180 6.44 5.65 3.12
CA LEU A 180 5.17 4.90 3.13
C LEU A 180 5.38 3.40 3.23
N GLN A 181 6.37 2.86 2.53
CA GLN A 181 6.75 1.45 2.61
C GLN A 181 7.24 1.10 4.02
N SER A 182 8.04 1.97 4.63
CA SER A 182 8.51 1.78 6.02
C SER A 182 7.34 1.81 7.01
N LEU A 183 6.36 2.71 6.81
CA LEU A 183 5.13 2.74 7.60
C LEU A 183 4.31 1.46 7.42
N TYR A 184 4.09 1.04 6.18
CA TYR A 184 3.37 -0.20 5.87
C TYR A 184 4.04 -1.40 6.54
N GLU A 185 5.36 -1.54 6.42
CA GLU A 185 6.11 -2.61 7.07
C GLU A 185 5.85 -2.64 8.58
N LEU A 186 5.82 -1.48 9.27
CA LEU A 186 5.51 -1.44 10.70
C LEU A 186 4.13 -2.03 11.06
N THR A 187 3.21 -2.12 10.11
CA THR A 187 1.86 -2.69 10.30
C THR A 187 1.76 -4.17 9.91
N VAL A 188 2.84 -4.81 9.47
CA VAL A 188 2.84 -6.23 9.07
C VAL A 188 3.42 -7.10 10.19
N PRO A 189 2.79 -8.27 10.51
CA PRO A 189 3.24 -9.18 11.58
C PRO A 189 4.68 -9.70 11.46
N THR A 190 5.30 -9.62 10.28
CA THR A 190 6.62 -10.20 9.98
C THR A 190 7.81 -9.29 10.30
N THR A 191 7.60 -8.04 10.73
CA THR A 191 8.68 -7.04 10.77
C THR A 191 9.83 -7.29 11.75
N TYR A 192 9.77 -8.34 12.58
CA TYR A 192 10.82 -8.65 13.55
C TYR A 192 11.23 -10.13 13.63
N TYR A 193 10.88 -10.97 12.65
CA TYR A 193 11.52 -12.28 12.55
C TYR A 193 12.91 -12.09 11.90
N THR A 194 13.87 -11.56 12.65
CA THR A 194 15.28 -11.75 12.29
C THR A 194 15.58 -13.24 12.44
N THR A 195 15.67 -13.94 11.30
CA THR A 195 16.45 -15.17 11.21
C THR A 195 17.84 -14.87 11.75
N GLY A 196 18.21 -15.52 12.84
CA GLY A 196 19.54 -15.47 13.44
C GLY A 196 20.57 -16.17 12.55
N GLU A 197 20.82 -15.60 11.37
CA GLU A 197 21.98 -15.95 10.54
C GLU A 197 22.86 -14.71 10.45
N ASP A 198 23.57 -14.41 11.55
CA ASP A 198 24.90 -13.79 11.53
C ASP A 198 25.44 -13.70 12.97
N ARG A 199 25.87 -14.86 13.49
CA ARG A 199 27.02 -14.92 14.42
C ARG A 199 27.80 -16.19 14.13
N GLY A 200 28.93 -16.03 13.45
CA GLY A 200 29.95 -17.06 13.37
C GLY A 200 30.44 -17.42 14.76
N ALA A 201 30.37 -18.72 15.07
CA ALA A 201 31.35 -19.52 15.81
C ALA A 201 30.67 -20.85 16.14
N GLU A 202 31.17 -21.94 15.56
CA GLU A 202 30.81 -23.29 15.97
C GLU A 202 30.95 -23.43 17.50
N PRO A 203 29.95 -23.96 18.23
CA PRO A 203 30.19 -24.44 19.56
C PRO A 203 30.80 -25.83 19.45
N SER A 204 32.11 -25.89 19.66
CA SER A 204 32.81 -27.11 20.01
C SER A 204 32.10 -27.80 21.18
N ARG A 205 31.93 -29.12 21.04
CA ARG A 205 31.35 -30.00 22.05
C ARG A 205 32.20 -29.97 23.32
N SER A 206 31.70 -29.39 24.42
CA SER A 206 31.94 -29.93 25.77
C SER A 206 30.98 -29.35 26.83
N SER A 207 30.25 -30.26 27.47
CA SER A 207 29.82 -30.31 28.87
C SER A 207 29.74 -29.03 29.72
N GLY A 208 28.52 -28.74 30.19
CA GLY A 208 28.25 -28.50 31.62
C GLY A 208 28.06 -27.05 32.10
N ALA A 209 26.93 -26.84 32.79
CA ALA A 209 26.63 -25.79 33.77
C ALA A 209 26.13 -24.41 33.27
N THR A 210 24.80 -24.24 33.45
CA THR A 210 24.09 -23.04 33.93
C THR A 210 24.66 -21.67 33.56
N THR A 211 24.03 -20.99 32.59
CA THR A 211 24.07 -19.52 32.49
C THR A 211 22.90 -19.00 31.66
N THR A 212 22.08 -18.16 32.30
CA THR A 212 21.23 -17.07 31.79
C THR A 212 20.81 -17.11 30.31
N GLY A 213 19.49 -17.26 30.11
CA GLY A 213 18.84 -17.36 28.80
C GLY A 213 19.16 -16.23 27.84
N SER A 214 19.63 -16.60 26.65
CA SER A 214 19.47 -15.78 25.46
C SER A 214 18.00 -15.83 25.06
N SER A 215 17.28 -14.75 25.36
CA SER A 215 15.89 -14.55 24.94
C SER A 215 15.82 -14.47 23.42
N LEU A 216 15.61 -15.61 22.77
CA LEU A 216 14.84 -15.66 21.54
C LEU A 216 13.48 -15.04 21.87
N GLN A 217 13.32 -13.73 21.64
CA GLN A 217 12.02 -13.08 21.76
C GLN A 217 11.12 -13.66 20.67
N SER A 218 10.38 -14.71 21.02
CA SER A 218 9.21 -15.13 20.26
C SER A 218 8.24 -13.96 20.30
N PHE A 219 8.17 -13.19 19.21
CA PHE A 219 7.19 -12.12 19.06
C PHE A 219 5.80 -12.74 19.17
N THR A 220 5.07 -12.42 20.25
CA THR A 220 3.72 -12.93 20.47
C THR A 220 2.74 -12.12 19.63
N VAL A 221 1.58 -12.71 19.36
CA VAL A 221 0.50 -11.99 18.69
C VAL A 221 0.07 -10.78 19.50
N GLU A 222 0.08 -10.91 20.82
CA GLU A 222 -0.21 -9.81 21.75
C GLU A 222 0.80 -8.67 21.57
N SER A 223 2.12 -8.93 21.51
CA SER A 223 3.11 -7.86 21.27
C SER A 223 2.93 -7.15 19.92
N PHE A 224 2.44 -7.86 18.90
CA PHE A 224 2.07 -7.25 17.62
C PHE A 224 0.85 -6.34 17.75
N GLN A 225 -0.21 -6.80 18.40
CA GLN A 225 -1.43 -6.03 18.59
C GLN A 225 -1.18 -4.79 19.46
N ASP A 226 -0.32 -4.90 20.47
CA ASP A 226 0.08 -3.77 21.35
C ASP A 226 0.81 -2.70 20.55
N LYS A 227 1.70 -3.12 19.65
CA LYS A 227 2.34 -2.22 18.68
C LYS A 227 1.30 -1.49 17.82
N ILE A 228 0.31 -2.20 17.28
CA ILE A 228 -0.76 -1.58 16.48
C ILE A 228 -1.58 -0.58 17.30
N VAL A 229 -1.85 -0.86 18.58
CA VAL A 229 -2.55 0.09 19.48
C VAL A 229 -1.72 1.37 19.64
N VAL A 230 -0.41 1.26 19.88
CA VAL A 230 0.48 2.43 19.95
C VAL A 230 0.42 3.24 18.64
N LEU A 231 0.55 2.58 17.49
CA LEU A 231 0.48 3.22 16.18
C LEU A 231 -0.80 4.05 16.00
N LEU A 232 -1.97 3.45 16.28
CA LEU A 232 -3.25 4.14 16.15
C LEU A 232 -3.42 5.26 17.17
N THR A 233 -2.91 5.08 18.38
CA THR A 233 -2.96 6.11 19.44
C THR A 233 -2.17 7.35 19.01
N GLU A 234 -0.97 7.15 18.47
CA GLU A 234 -0.10 8.22 18.01
C GLU A 234 -0.70 8.98 16.82
N MET A 235 -1.28 8.26 15.86
CA MET A 235 -2.01 8.88 14.76
C MET A 235 -3.21 9.69 15.26
N ARG A 236 -3.94 9.15 16.24
CA ARG A 236 -5.10 9.80 16.86
C ARG A 236 -4.70 11.09 17.58
N ASP A 237 -3.65 11.05 18.41
CA ASP A 237 -3.30 12.15 19.32
C ASP A 237 -2.64 13.32 18.58
N HIS A 238 -1.86 13.04 17.55
CA HIS A 238 -1.12 14.06 16.80
C HIS A 238 -1.81 14.55 15.53
N ARG A 239 -2.95 13.97 15.15
CA ARG A 239 -3.70 14.30 13.92
C ARG A 239 -2.84 14.34 12.65
N LEU A 240 -1.79 13.51 12.63
CA LEU A 240 -0.79 13.48 11.55
C LEU A 240 -1.35 12.84 10.27
N LEU A 241 -2.35 11.96 10.40
CA LEU A 241 -3.02 11.37 9.25
C LEU A 241 -3.80 12.43 8.48
N GLU A 242 -4.56 13.26 9.20
CA GLU A 242 -5.35 14.36 8.65
C GLU A 242 -4.44 15.34 7.89
N GLN A 243 -3.28 15.67 8.47
CA GLN A 243 -2.26 16.50 7.82
C GLN A 243 -1.70 15.84 6.56
N LEU A 244 -1.33 14.56 6.64
CA LEU A 244 -0.80 13.82 5.51
C LEU A 244 -1.80 13.72 4.35
N LEU A 245 -3.05 13.37 4.65
CA LEU A 245 -4.12 13.29 3.64
C LEU A 245 -4.43 14.66 3.04
N GLY A 246 -4.41 15.73 3.86
CA GLY A 246 -4.50 17.11 3.39
C GLY A 246 -3.39 17.48 2.41
N SER A 247 -2.13 17.16 2.74
CA SER A 247 -0.98 17.39 1.86
C SER A 247 -1.06 16.56 0.58
N LEU A 248 -1.38 15.26 0.67
CA LEU A 248 -1.54 14.38 -0.49
C LEU A 248 -2.66 14.85 -1.42
N ARG A 249 -3.77 15.37 -0.86
CA ARG A 249 -4.87 15.95 -1.64
C ARG A 249 -4.40 17.18 -2.43
N SER A 250 -3.68 18.09 -1.77
CA SER A 250 -3.13 19.28 -2.43
C SER A 250 -2.12 18.90 -3.51
N SER A 251 -1.21 17.95 -3.24
CA SER A 251 -0.23 17.48 -4.22
C SER A 251 -0.86 16.73 -5.40
N TRP A 252 -1.94 15.95 -5.18
CA TRP A 252 -2.72 15.34 -6.27
C TRP A 252 -3.37 16.40 -7.16
N HIS A 253 -3.94 17.44 -6.55
CA HIS A 253 -4.51 18.57 -7.28
C HIS A 253 -3.44 19.27 -8.13
N GLU A 254 -2.28 19.58 -7.55
CA GLU A 254 -1.15 20.16 -8.28
C GLU A 254 -0.69 19.27 -9.44
N SER A 255 -0.52 17.96 -9.23
CA SER A 255 -0.17 17.00 -10.28
C SER A 255 -1.24 16.90 -11.38
N THR A 256 -2.51 17.22 -11.06
CA THR A 256 -3.61 17.25 -12.04
C THR A 256 -3.55 18.46 -12.95
N TYR A 257 -3.29 19.66 -12.40
CA TYR A 257 -3.38 20.92 -13.15
C TYR A 257 -2.03 21.47 -13.63
N HIS A 258 -0.95 21.13 -12.92
CA HIS A 258 0.37 21.70 -13.11
C HIS A 258 1.40 20.62 -13.41
N ARG A 259 2.45 21.05 -14.11
CA ARG A 259 3.65 20.24 -14.30
C ARG A 259 4.31 20.08 -12.93
N SER A 260 4.58 18.86 -12.49
CA SER A 260 5.31 18.65 -11.23
C SER A 260 6.68 19.37 -11.33
N PRO A 261 7.15 20.12 -10.31
CA PRO A 261 8.31 21.00 -10.45
C PRO A 261 9.57 20.27 -11.00
N PRO A 262 10.43 20.92 -11.80
CA PRO A 262 11.59 20.27 -12.46
C PRO A 262 12.55 19.53 -11.53
N SER A 263 12.58 19.89 -10.24
CA SER A 263 13.32 19.20 -9.18
C SER A 263 12.91 17.73 -8.99
N LEU A 264 11.74 17.33 -9.49
CA LEU A 264 11.23 15.96 -9.53
C LEU A 264 11.75 15.12 -10.70
N ALA A 265 12.12 15.77 -11.80
CA ALA A 265 12.63 15.09 -12.99
C ALA A 265 14.10 14.75 -12.73
N GLN A 266 14.35 13.63 -12.05
CA GLN A 266 15.68 13.08 -11.79
C GLN A 266 16.38 12.61 -13.09
N GLY A 267 16.42 13.43 -14.14
CA GLY A 267 16.90 13.03 -15.48
C GLY A 267 15.97 12.08 -16.22
N TYR A 268 14.77 11.82 -15.68
CA TYR A 268 13.84 10.84 -16.21
C TYR A 268 12.44 11.42 -16.28
N ALA A 269 11.98 11.64 -17.52
CA ALA A 269 10.71 12.25 -17.88
C ALA A 269 10.52 13.66 -17.30
N GLU A 270 10.54 14.62 -18.22
CA GLU A 270 9.89 15.91 -18.11
C GLU A 270 8.45 15.67 -17.57
N SER A 271 8.21 15.81 -16.25
CA SER A 271 6.94 15.48 -15.57
C SER A 271 5.76 16.05 -16.35
N VAL A 272 4.67 15.30 -16.55
CA VAL A 272 3.50 15.80 -17.29
C VAL A 272 2.32 15.79 -16.33
N ALA A 273 1.51 16.84 -16.35
CA ALA A 273 0.29 16.89 -15.56
C ALA A 273 -0.64 15.73 -15.95
N LEU A 274 -1.33 15.13 -14.97
CA LEU A 274 -2.37 14.14 -15.25
C LEU A 274 -3.48 14.72 -16.14
N GLY A 275 -3.74 16.03 -16.04
CA GLY A 275 -4.67 16.74 -16.89
C GLY A 275 -6.10 16.20 -16.74
N ALA A 276 -6.75 15.88 -17.87
CA ALA A 276 -8.10 15.32 -17.86
C ALA A 276 -8.21 13.99 -17.10
N LEU A 277 -7.11 13.22 -17.00
CA LEU A 277 -7.11 11.92 -16.32
C LEU A 277 -7.27 12.05 -14.79
N GLY A 278 -6.71 13.11 -14.19
CA GLY A 278 -6.83 13.38 -12.75
C GLY A 278 -8.19 13.97 -12.33
N ARG A 279 -9.06 14.26 -13.30
CA ARG A 279 -10.36 14.91 -13.08
C ARG A 279 -11.52 13.92 -13.24
N PRO A 280 -12.34 13.68 -12.20
CA PRO A 280 -13.36 12.64 -12.21
C PRO A 280 -14.48 12.89 -13.24
N ASP A 281 -14.78 14.15 -13.55
CA ASP A 281 -15.84 14.56 -14.48
C ASP A 281 -15.49 14.31 -15.95
N VAL A 282 -14.20 14.37 -16.30
CA VAL A 282 -13.72 14.28 -17.69
C VAL A 282 -12.73 13.15 -17.95
N ALA A 283 -12.31 12.38 -16.94
CA ALA A 283 -11.37 11.26 -17.13
C ALA A 283 -11.81 10.28 -18.23
N HIS A 284 -13.12 10.04 -18.34
CA HIS A 284 -13.70 9.17 -19.36
C HIS A 284 -13.46 9.61 -20.82
N THR A 285 -13.08 10.87 -21.06
CA THR A 285 -12.76 11.37 -22.40
C THR A 285 -11.34 11.02 -22.85
N VAL A 286 -10.49 10.53 -21.94
CA VAL A 286 -9.08 10.20 -22.21
C VAL A 286 -9.00 8.85 -22.92
N THR A 287 -8.82 8.83 -24.24
CA THR A 287 -8.75 7.57 -25.01
C THR A 287 -7.42 6.86 -24.90
N SER A 288 -6.33 7.58 -24.63
CA SER A 288 -4.97 7.04 -24.45
C SER A 288 -4.16 7.96 -23.53
N ALA A 289 -3.45 7.40 -22.55
CA ALA A 289 -2.53 8.15 -21.69
C ALA A 289 -1.10 8.14 -22.28
N SER A 290 -0.35 9.22 -22.12
CA SER A 290 1.09 9.22 -22.45
C SER A 290 1.89 8.36 -21.46
N ALA A 291 3.10 7.96 -21.82
CA ALA A 291 3.97 7.19 -20.93
C ALA A 291 4.30 7.96 -19.63
N GLU A 292 4.45 9.28 -19.72
CA GLU A 292 4.70 10.17 -18.59
C GLU A 292 3.47 10.28 -17.68
N GLN A 293 2.26 10.42 -18.26
CA GLN A 293 1.02 10.44 -17.48
C GLN A 293 0.75 9.11 -16.79
N GLN A 294 1.05 7.99 -17.47
CA GLN A 294 0.94 6.66 -16.89
C GLN A 294 1.92 6.47 -15.73
N MET A 295 3.17 6.93 -15.87
CA MET A 295 4.16 6.87 -14.80
C MET A 295 3.75 7.70 -13.59
N GLU A 296 3.30 8.95 -13.80
CA GLU A 296 2.81 9.80 -12.71
C GLU A 296 1.61 9.17 -11.98
N LEU A 297 0.66 8.60 -12.73
CA LEU A 297 -0.47 7.88 -12.14
C LEU A 297 0.00 6.67 -11.31
N LEU A 298 0.93 5.85 -11.83
CA LEU A 298 1.45 4.70 -11.11
C LEU A 298 2.17 5.09 -9.80
N ASN A 299 2.88 6.22 -9.80
CA ASN A 299 3.50 6.75 -8.59
C ASN A 299 2.46 7.11 -7.52
N TRP A 300 1.39 7.80 -7.92
CA TRP A 300 0.26 8.11 -7.03
C TRP A 300 -0.44 6.86 -6.51
N LEU A 301 -0.76 5.92 -7.39
CA LEU A 301 -1.42 4.67 -7.02
C LEU A 301 -0.57 3.83 -6.07
N SER A 302 0.76 3.80 -6.25
CA SER A 302 1.70 3.15 -5.34
C SER A 302 1.65 3.79 -3.95
N ALA A 303 1.74 5.13 -3.87
CA ALA A 303 1.70 5.86 -2.62
C ALA A 303 0.36 5.64 -1.87
N PHE A 304 -0.77 5.77 -2.57
CA PHE A 304 -2.09 5.55 -1.98
C PHE A 304 -2.29 4.10 -1.54
N THR A 305 -1.83 3.12 -2.32
CA THR A 305 -1.93 1.69 -1.96
C THR A 305 -1.18 1.38 -0.67
N LEU A 306 0.05 1.89 -0.50
CA LEU A 306 0.83 1.68 0.71
C LEU A 306 0.16 2.31 1.93
N LEU A 307 -0.34 3.53 1.80
CA LEU A 307 -1.06 4.22 2.87
C LEU A 307 -2.35 3.47 3.24
N CYS A 308 -3.16 3.10 2.24
CA CYS A 308 -4.42 2.37 2.46
C CYS A 308 -4.18 1.05 3.20
N ARG A 309 -3.18 0.27 2.78
CA ARG A 309 -2.86 -1.00 3.45
C ARG A 309 -2.33 -0.83 4.86
N ALA A 310 -1.52 0.20 5.10
CA ALA A 310 -1.07 0.52 6.44
C ALA A 310 -2.27 0.82 7.36
N LEU A 311 -3.21 1.65 6.90
CA LEU A 311 -4.44 1.98 7.64
C LEU A 311 -5.34 0.77 7.85
N GLU A 312 -5.56 -0.05 6.82
CA GLU A 312 -6.34 -1.29 6.91
C GLU A 312 -5.75 -2.24 7.93
N ASN A 313 -4.45 -2.52 7.86
CA ASN A 313 -3.75 -3.38 8.82
C ASN A 313 -3.87 -2.84 10.25
N MET A 314 -3.72 -1.53 10.43
CA MET A 314 -3.86 -0.93 11.76
C MET A 314 -5.28 -1.11 12.31
N VAL A 315 -6.31 -0.81 11.52
CA VAL A 315 -7.72 -0.95 11.93
C VAL A 315 -8.13 -2.42 12.11
N GLU A 316 -7.58 -3.34 11.31
CA GLU A 316 -7.88 -4.77 11.36
C GLU A 316 -7.21 -5.47 12.55
N PHE A 317 -5.93 -5.17 12.81
CA PHE A 317 -5.16 -5.86 13.85
C PHE A 317 -5.16 -5.17 15.21
N CYS A 318 -5.83 -4.01 15.33
CA CYS A 318 -5.99 -3.36 16.62
C CYS A 318 -6.87 -4.19 17.56
N ARG A 319 -6.36 -4.51 18.76
CA ARG A 319 -7.15 -5.16 19.82
C ARG A 319 -8.14 -4.22 20.52
N ASP A 320 -7.95 -2.89 20.41
CA ASP A 320 -8.85 -1.90 20.97
C ASP A 320 -9.90 -1.48 19.91
N VAL A 321 -11.10 -2.03 20.07
CA VAL A 321 -12.22 -1.79 19.15
C VAL A 321 -12.69 -0.34 19.20
N LYS A 322 -12.63 0.32 20.36
CA LYS A 322 -13.07 1.71 20.48
C LYS A 322 -12.14 2.62 19.68
N LEU A 323 -10.83 2.40 19.83
CA LEU A 323 -9.81 3.13 19.07
C LEU A 323 -9.94 2.90 17.56
N SER A 324 -10.14 1.65 17.12
CA SER A 324 -10.29 1.35 15.69
C SER A 324 -11.56 1.95 15.09
N ARG A 325 -12.70 1.94 15.81
CA ARG A 325 -13.93 2.62 15.39
C ARG A 325 -13.76 4.14 15.35
N GLU A 326 -13.06 4.73 16.32
CA GLU A 326 -12.79 6.17 16.35
C GLU A 326 -11.97 6.62 15.14
N VAL A 327 -10.87 5.92 14.84
CA VAL A 327 -10.01 6.23 13.69
C VAL A 327 -10.77 6.05 12.38
N ARG A 328 -11.59 5.00 12.25
CA ARG A 328 -12.48 4.81 11.10
C ARG A 328 -13.47 5.98 10.96
N ALA A 329 -14.11 6.40 12.05
CA ALA A 329 -15.06 7.50 12.04
C ALA A 329 -14.40 8.83 11.63
N ARG A 330 -13.13 9.05 12.01
CA ARG A 330 -12.37 10.25 11.61
C ARG A 330 -12.10 10.35 10.11
N LEU A 331 -12.01 9.23 9.39
CA LEU A 331 -11.84 9.26 7.92
C LEU A 331 -12.98 10.00 7.21
N LEU A 332 -14.20 9.96 7.76
CA LEU A 332 -15.35 10.71 7.27
C LEU A 332 -15.67 11.97 8.09
N GLY A 333 -15.35 11.96 9.39
CA GLY A 333 -15.69 13.03 10.32
C GLY A 333 -14.74 14.22 10.27
N ASP A 334 -13.47 14.03 9.88
CA ASP A 334 -12.52 15.13 9.69
C ASP A 334 -12.57 15.67 8.25
N PRO A 335 -12.68 16.99 8.05
CA PRO A 335 -12.78 17.58 6.71
C PRO A 335 -11.60 17.23 5.80
N SER A 336 -10.36 17.18 6.31
CA SER A 336 -9.18 16.91 5.49
C SER A 336 -9.19 15.50 4.92
N CYS A 337 -9.60 14.52 5.74
CA CYS A 337 -9.74 13.13 5.34
C CYS A 337 -10.88 12.95 4.33
N HIS A 338 -12.03 13.54 4.62
CA HIS A 338 -13.21 13.47 3.77
C HIS A 338 -12.95 14.09 2.39
N ASP A 339 -12.32 15.27 2.36
CA ASP A 339 -11.98 15.95 1.11
C ASP A 339 -10.94 15.18 0.29
N TRP A 340 -10.00 14.48 0.94
CA TRP A 340 -9.05 13.59 0.26
C TRP A 340 -9.78 12.41 -0.42
N LEU A 341 -10.76 11.78 0.25
CA LEU A 341 -11.56 10.71 -0.35
C LEU A 341 -12.27 11.20 -1.63
N ALA A 342 -12.89 12.37 -1.55
CA ALA A 342 -13.66 12.94 -2.67
C ALA A 342 -12.78 13.42 -3.83
N SER A 343 -11.64 14.06 -3.52
CA SER A 343 -10.86 14.84 -4.49
C SER A 343 -9.59 14.16 -4.97
N ALA A 344 -9.13 13.09 -4.32
CA ALA A 344 -7.92 12.36 -4.69
C ALA A 344 -8.15 10.84 -4.79
N ALA A 345 -8.70 10.20 -3.75
CA ALA A 345 -8.83 8.74 -3.73
C ALA A 345 -9.80 8.21 -4.80
N VAL A 346 -11.04 8.72 -4.84
CA VAL A 346 -12.03 8.32 -5.85
C VAL A 346 -11.59 8.70 -7.28
N PRO A 347 -11.07 9.92 -7.54
CA PRO A 347 -10.49 10.25 -8.84
C PRO A 347 -9.34 9.34 -9.28
N ALA A 348 -8.47 8.92 -8.36
CA ALA A 348 -7.39 7.98 -8.67
C ALA A 348 -7.91 6.59 -9.08
N VAL A 349 -9.00 6.11 -8.46
CA VAL A 349 -9.69 4.88 -8.88
C VAL A 349 -10.25 5.04 -10.30
N ILE A 350 -10.93 6.15 -10.59
CA ILE A 350 -11.48 6.45 -11.93
C ILE A 350 -10.36 6.48 -12.98
N ALA A 351 -9.25 7.17 -12.68
CA ALA A 351 -8.08 7.25 -13.54
C ALA A 351 -7.47 5.86 -13.81
N ALA A 352 -7.32 5.03 -12.78
CA ALA A 352 -6.80 3.66 -12.90
C ALA A 352 -7.67 2.80 -13.82
N ILE A 353 -8.99 2.85 -13.64
CA ILE A 353 -9.95 2.12 -14.50
C ILE A 353 -9.85 2.63 -15.95
N GLN A 354 -9.76 3.96 -16.14
CA GLN A 354 -9.69 4.54 -17.48
C GLN A 354 -8.42 4.10 -18.22
N VAL A 355 -7.23 4.25 -17.63
CA VAL A 355 -5.98 3.84 -18.27
C VAL A 355 -5.97 2.35 -18.57
N TRP A 356 -6.45 1.53 -17.62
CA TRP A 356 -6.58 0.10 -17.82
C TRP A 356 -7.49 -0.25 -19.02
N SER A 357 -8.63 0.44 -19.14
CA SER A 357 -9.61 0.22 -20.22
C SER A 357 -9.12 0.64 -21.61
N SER A 358 -8.38 1.74 -21.69
CA SER A 358 -7.82 2.29 -22.93
C SER A 358 -6.78 1.36 -23.57
N GLU A 359 -5.95 0.70 -22.75
CA GLU A 359 -4.96 -0.23 -23.26
C GLU A 359 -5.59 -1.53 -23.82
N VAL A 360 -6.74 -1.95 -23.29
CA VAL A 360 -7.48 -3.13 -23.78
C VAL A 360 -7.99 -2.92 -25.21
N GLY A 361 -8.43 -1.69 -25.54
CA GLY A 361 -8.90 -1.33 -26.88
C GLY A 361 -7.79 -1.22 -27.94
N ALA A 362 -6.55 -0.92 -27.53
CA ALA A 362 -5.41 -0.77 -28.44
C ALA A 362 -4.77 -2.10 -28.87
N SER A 363 -5.08 -3.21 -28.19
CA SER A 363 -4.61 -4.56 -28.56
C SER A 363 -5.41 -5.14 -29.76
N ALA A 364 -5.19 -4.58 -30.95
CA ALA A 364 -5.41 -5.30 -32.20
C ALA A 364 -4.31 -6.38 -32.40
N PRO A 365 -4.53 -7.46 -33.16
CA PRO A 365 -3.53 -8.52 -33.34
C PRO A 365 -2.39 -8.02 -34.23
N SER A 366 -1.38 -7.36 -33.66
CA SER A 366 -0.21 -6.98 -34.44
C SER A 366 0.71 -8.17 -34.59
N ALA A 367 0.70 -8.74 -35.79
CA ALA A 367 1.83 -9.47 -36.34
C ALA A 367 3.14 -8.72 -36.06
N ALA A 368 4.14 -9.46 -35.56
CA ALA A 368 5.57 -9.15 -35.60
C ALA A 368 5.97 -7.68 -35.31
N VAL A 369 6.13 -7.32 -34.04
CA VAL A 369 7.07 -6.27 -33.67
C VAL A 369 8.39 -6.95 -33.32
N ASN A 370 9.27 -6.96 -34.32
CA ASN A 370 10.61 -7.53 -34.31
C ASN A 370 11.66 -6.50 -33.84
N ASP A 371 11.26 -5.50 -33.07
CA ASP A 371 12.16 -4.50 -32.49
C ASP A 371 12.10 -4.63 -30.97
N GLY A 372 13.26 -4.76 -30.33
CA GLY A 372 13.43 -5.08 -28.90
C GLY A 372 12.97 -4.01 -27.90
N SER A 373 11.88 -3.29 -28.17
CA SER A 373 11.25 -2.36 -27.24
C SER A 373 10.02 -3.00 -26.57
N ALA A 374 10.09 -3.11 -25.24
CA ALA A 374 9.02 -3.50 -24.30
C ALA A 374 8.17 -4.73 -24.70
N GLY A 375 8.59 -5.91 -24.25
CA GLY A 375 7.83 -7.15 -24.46
C GLY A 375 6.44 -7.17 -23.79
N PRO A 376 5.56 -8.12 -24.19
CA PRO A 376 4.18 -8.25 -23.71
C PRO A 376 4.02 -8.49 -22.20
N PHE A 377 5.11 -8.81 -21.50
CA PHE A 377 5.13 -8.98 -20.05
C PHE A 377 5.14 -7.66 -19.27
N ALA A 378 5.67 -6.58 -19.85
CA ALA A 378 5.70 -5.27 -19.19
C ALA A 378 4.30 -4.64 -19.12
N THR A 379 3.50 -4.75 -20.18
CA THR A 379 2.13 -4.23 -20.26
C THR A 379 1.15 -5.03 -19.38
N ALA A 380 1.30 -6.36 -19.30
CA ALA A 380 0.47 -7.19 -18.44
C ALA A 380 0.66 -6.88 -16.94
N ASN A 381 1.90 -6.61 -16.52
CA ASN A 381 2.21 -6.24 -15.14
C ASN A 381 1.60 -4.88 -14.76
N THR A 382 1.72 -3.89 -15.64
CA THR A 382 1.13 -2.56 -15.43
C THR A 382 -0.40 -2.61 -15.28
N ARG A 383 -1.08 -3.41 -16.09
CA ARG A 383 -2.55 -3.58 -15.99
C ARG A 383 -2.99 -4.19 -14.67
N LEU A 384 -2.25 -5.18 -14.17
CA LEU A 384 -2.54 -5.80 -12.87
C LEU A 384 -2.39 -4.77 -11.74
N ILE A 385 -1.36 -3.92 -11.80
CA ILE A 385 -1.12 -2.86 -10.79
C ILE A 385 -2.29 -1.87 -10.75
N LEU A 386 -2.78 -1.42 -11.91
CA LEU A 386 -3.89 -0.45 -11.99
C LEU A 386 -5.14 -0.97 -11.29
N LEU A 387 -5.59 -2.18 -11.63
CA LEU A 387 -6.78 -2.78 -11.00
C LEU A 387 -6.55 -3.11 -9.51
N THR A 388 -5.38 -3.63 -9.15
CA THR A 388 -5.08 -3.97 -7.74
C THR A 388 -5.05 -2.72 -6.85
N SER A 389 -4.54 -1.60 -7.38
CA SER A 389 -4.55 -0.32 -6.69
C SER A 389 -5.98 0.18 -6.53
N ALA A 390 -6.79 0.16 -7.61
CA ALA A 390 -8.21 0.52 -7.55
C ALA A 390 -8.97 -0.28 -6.49
N VAL A 391 -8.79 -1.61 -6.45
CA VAL A 391 -9.37 -2.50 -5.43
C VAL A 391 -8.93 -2.10 -4.03
N THR A 392 -7.64 -1.80 -3.81
CA THR A 392 -7.13 -1.41 -2.49
C THR A 392 -7.74 -0.08 -2.01
N LEU A 393 -7.82 0.93 -2.88
CA LEU A 393 -8.46 2.21 -2.53
C LEU A 393 -9.96 2.04 -2.24
N LEU A 394 -10.66 1.22 -3.02
CA LEU A 394 -12.08 0.92 -2.80
C LEU A 394 -12.32 0.16 -1.49
N ARG A 395 -11.40 -0.70 -1.04
CA ARG A 395 -11.49 -1.37 0.27
C ARG A 395 -11.36 -0.38 1.44
N LEU A 396 -10.44 0.58 1.36
CA LEU A 396 -10.35 1.66 2.35
C LEU A 396 -11.63 2.51 2.34
N LEU A 397 -12.12 2.88 1.15
CA LEU A 397 -13.35 3.67 1.02
C LEU A 397 -14.55 2.93 1.61
N ARG A 398 -14.70 1.64 1.31
CA ARG A 398 -15.71 0.76 1.91
C ARG A 398 -15.60 0.72 3.43
N CYS A 399 -14.37 0.61 3.96
CA CYS A 399 -14.10 0.65 5.39
C CYS A 399 -14.54 1.98 6.01
N ALA A 400 -14.20 3.11 5.39
CA ALA A 400 -14.57 4.44 5.88
C ALA A 400 -16.10 4.66 5.85
N LEU A 401 -16.77 4.20 4.80
CA LEU A 401 -18.22 4.36 4.59
C LEU A 401 -19.08 3.43 5.46
N TYR A 402 -18.50 2.48 6.18
CA TYR A 402 -19.28 1.55 6.97
C TYR A 402 -19.89 2.20 8.23
N LYS A 403 -21.22 2.16 8.34
CA LYS A 403 -22.00 2.76 9.45
C LYS A 403 -21.55 4.20 9.74
N PRO A 404 -21.70 5.12 8.77
CA PRO A 404 -21.14 6.45 8.89
C PRO A 404 -21.85 7.22 10.01
N LEU A 405 -21.08 7.70 10.99
CA LEU A 405 -21.60 8.54 12.08
C LEU A 405 -21.89 9.99 11.64
N VAL A 406 -21.35 10.39 10.50
CA VAL A 406 -21.43 11.74 9.94
C VAL A 406 -21.92 11.64 8.50
N GLY A 407 -22.75 12.59 8.08
CA GLY A 407 -23.28 12.63 6.71
C GLY A 407 -22.20 12.80 5.64
N VAL A 408 -22.50 12.38 4.42
CA VAL A 408 -21.61 12.48 3.26
C VAL A 408 -21.68 13.86 2.60
N THR A 409 -20.55 14.42 2.19
CA THR A 409 -20.49 15.73 1.52
C THR A 409 -20.97 15.67 0.06
N PRO A 410 -21.49 16.77 -0.50
CA PRO A 410 -21.84 16.86 -1.93
C PRO A 410 -20.68 16.53 -2.88
N ALA A 411 -19.44 16.86 -2.48
CA ALA A 411 -18.24 16.55 -3.25
C ALA A 411 -18.01 15.04 -3.35
N LEU A 412 -18.10 14.32 -2.22
CA LEU A 412 -17.97 12.86 -2.22
C LEU A 412 -19.13 12.20 -2.97
N LEU A 413 -20.37 12.67 -2.80
CA LEU A 413 -21.53 12.19 -3.58
C LEU A 413 -21.30 12.34 -5.09
N SER A 414 -20.79 13.49 -5.54
CA SER A 414 -20.49 13.74 -6.96
C SER A 414 -19.39 12.82 -7.47
N SER A 415 -18.29 12.68 -6.71
CA SER A 415 -17.17 11.81 -7.06
C SER A 415 -17.61 10.34 -7.18
N MET A 416 -18.46 9.87 -6.27
CA MET A 416 -19.03 8.52 -6.30
C MET A 416 -20.01 8.31 -7.46
N ALA A 417 -20.79 9.33 -7.83
CA ALA A 417 -21.61 9.27 -9.04
C ALA A 417 -20.76 9.12 -10.31
N TYR A 418 -19.63 9.85 -10.40
CA TYR A 418 -18.68 9.69 -11.50
C TYR A 418 -18.03 8.31 -11.52
N LEU A 419 -17.67 7.76 -10.35
CA LEU A 419 -17.15 6.41 -10.24
C LEU A 419 -18.16 5.37 -10.70
N ALA A 420 -19.42 5.47 -10.25
CA ALA A 420 -20.50 4.56 -10.66
C ALA A 420 -20.70 4.59 -12.19
N ALA A 421 -20.71 5.79 -12.79
CA ALA A 421 -20.81 5.96 -14.24
C ALA A 421 -19.58 5.39 -14.97
N GLN A 422 -18.38 5.52 -14.41
CA GLN A 422 -17.15 4.98 -14.98
C GLN A 422 -17.14 3.45 -14.96
N VAL A 423 -17.52 2.83 -13.83
CA VAL A 423 -17.63 1.38 -13.71
C VAL A 423 -18.72 0.84 -14.64
N GLN A 424 -19.87 1.52 -14.72
CA GLN A 424 -20.94 1.16 -15.66
C GLN A 424 -20.44 1.18 -17.11
N ARG A 425 -19.69 2.21 -17.52
CA ARG A 425 -19.10 2.31 -18.86
C ARG A 425 -18.05 1.23 -19.12
N GLY A 426 -17.24 0.90 -18.10
CA GLY A 426 -16.18 -0.10 -18.15
C GLY A 426 -16.62 -1.55 -17.96
N GLU A 427 -17.87 -1.79 -17.56
CA GLU A 427 -18.43 -3.11 -17.25
C GLU A 427 -18.09 -4.18 -18.29
N PRO A 428 -18.23 -3.94 -19.62
CA PRO A 428 -18.00 -4.98 -20.63
C PRO A 428 -16.57 -5.54 -20.63
N GLN A 429 -15.61 -4.75 -20.17
CA GLN A 429 -14.20 -5.14 -20.05
C GLN A 429 -13.90 -5.66 -18.65
N LEU A 430 -14.39 -4.98 -17.60
CA LEU A 430 -14.13 -5.33 -16.20
C LEU A 430 -14.61 -6.74 -15.85
N ARG A 431 -15.78 -7.14 -16.35
CA ARG A 431 -16.38 -8.46 -16.11
C ARG A 431 -15.54 -9.66 -16.56
N LEU A 432 -14.53 -9.44 -17.41
CA LEU A 432 -13.67 -10.49 -17.95
C LEU A 432 -12.48 -10.83 -17.04
N GLN A 433 -12.25 -10.04 -15.99
CA GLN A 433 -11.12 -10.19 -15.07
C GLN A 433 -11.60 -10.22 -13.62
N TYR A 434 -10.97 -11.05 -12.78
CA TYR A 434 -11.30 -11.11 -11.36
C TYR A 434 -11.15 -9.76 -10.66
N GLY A 435 -10.03 -9.04 -10.90
CA GLY A 435 -9.84 -7.70 -10.34
C GLY A 435 -10.87 -6.68 -10.83
N GLY A 436 -11.37 -6.83 -12.06
CA GLY A 436 -12.45 -5.99 -12.58
C GLY A 436 -13.80 -6.30 -11.93
N MET A 437 -14.10 -7.59 -11.67
CA MET A 437 -15.26 -8.01 -10.87
C MET A 437 -15.19 -7.42 -9.45
N GLN A 438 -14.03 -7.47 -8.79
CA GLN A 438 -13.85 -6.85 -7.47
C GLN A 438 -14.10 -5.34 -7.49
N VAL A 439 -13.66 -4.62 -8.53
CA VAL A 439 -13.97 -3.19 -8.69
C VAL A 439 -15.48 -2.97 -8.77
N MET A 440 -16.21 -3.80 -9.52
CA MET A 440 -17.67 -3.70 -9.64
C MET A 440 -18.36 -3.96 -8.30
N VAL A 441 -17.98 -5.02 -7.58
CA VAL A 441 -18.53 -5.40 -6.27
C VAL A 441 -18.27 -4.31 -5.23
N LEU A 442 -17.01 -3.91 -5.04
CA LEU A 442 -16.63 -2.91 -4.03
C LEU A 442 -17.27 -1.55 -4.31
N THR A 443 -17.44 -1.17 -5.58
CA THR A 443 -18.16 0.06 -5.94
C THR A 443 -19.62 -0.02 -5.52
N ALA A 444 -20.28 -1.15 -5.78
CA ALA A 444 -21.66 -1.36 -5.35
C ALA A 444 -21.80 -1.36 -3.82
N GLU A 445 -20.88 -1.99 -3.08
CA GLU A 445 -20.88 -1.97 -1.61
C GLU A 445 -20.69 -0.56 -1.03
N CYS A 446 -19.78 0.24 -1.61
CA CYS A 446 -19.62 1.64 -1.20
C CYS A 446 -20.92 2.43 -1.38
N LEU A 447 -21.64 2.21 -2.49
CA LEU A 447 -22.93 2.86 -2.77
C LEU A 447 -24.05 2.34 -1.83
N VAL A 448 -24.01 1.07 -1.43
CA VAL A 448 -24.92 0.52 -0.41
C VAL A 448 -24.67 1.20 0.93
N ASN A 449 -23.43 1.28 1.38
CA ASN A 449 -23.05 1.93 2.65
C ASN A 449 -23.39 3.42 2.70
N MET A 450 -23.47 4.07 1.54
CA MET A 450 -23.92 5.47 1.43
C MET A 450 -25.45 5.61 1.37
N ASN A 451 -26.19 4.49 1.40
CA ASN A 451 -27.62 4.42 1.11
C ASN A 451 -28.00 5.19 -0.16
N ALA A 452 -27.21 4.99 -1.24
CA ALA A 452 -27.36 5.66 -2.53
C ALA A 452 -28.81 5.74 -3.06
N ALA A 453 -29.64 4.71 -2.89
CA ALA A 453 -31.02 4.70 -3.34
C ALA A 453 -31.90 5.77 -2.66
N ALA A 454 -31.55 6.20 -1.45
CA ALA A 454 -32.23 7.29 -0.76
C ALA A 454 -31.71 8.69 -1.17
N VAL A 455 -30.57 8.77 -1.87
CA VAL A 455 -29.90 10.04 -2.21
C VAL A 455 -30.29 10.49 -3.61
N THR A 456 -31.25 11.41 -3.68
CA THR A 456 -31.76 12.02 -4.94
C THR A 456 -31.31 13.47 -5.15
N SER A 457 -30.80 14.13 -4.11
CA SER A 457 -30.32 15.52 -4.11
C SER A 457 -29.17 15.67 -3.10
N PRO A 458 -28.14 16.51 -3.35
CA PRO A 458 -27.95 17.39 -4.52
C PRO A 458 -27.46 16.64 -5.78
N VAL A 459 -27.06 15.38 -5.65
CA VAL A 459 -26.64 14.50 -6.74
C VAL A 459 -27.58 13.29 -6.76
N ASN A 460 -28.07 12.92 -7.94
CA ASN A 460 -28.96 11.77 -8.10
C ASN A 460 -28.18 10.44 -8.09
N LEU A 461 -27.68 10.06 -6.91
CA LEU A 461 -26.90 8.83 -6.74
C LEU A 461 -27.78 7.58 -6.91
N ALA A 462 -29.06 7.68 -6.53
CA ALA A 462 -30.05 6.62 -6.72
C ALA A 462 -30.15 6.17 -8.19
N GLU A 463 -30.21 7.12 -9.13
CA GLU A 463 -30.27 6.82 -10.55
C GLU A 463 -28.98 6.15 -11.06
N MET A 464 -27.81 6.63 -10.62
CA MET A 464 -26.53 6.03 -11.01
C MET A 464 -26.38 4.61 -10.46
N TYR A 465 -26.79 4.39 -9.21
CA TYR A 465 -26.78 3.08 -8.57
C TYR A 465 -27.69 2.08 -9.29
N HIS A 466 -28.95 2.45 -9.54
CA HIS A 466 -29.88 1.62 -10.29
C HIS A 466 -29.37 1.28 -11.70
N LYS A 467 -28.80 2.27 -12.39
CA LYS A 467 -28.21 2.08 -13.72
C LYS A 467 -27.06 1.07 -13.70
N LEU A 468 -26.15 1.19 -12.74
CA LEU A 468 -25.04 0.25 -12.57
C LEU A 468 -25.56 -1.18 -12.34
N LEU A 469 -26.43 -1.37 -11.35
CA LEU A 469 -26.97 -2.71 -11.04
C LEU A 469 -27.75 -3.30 -12.22
N SER A 470 -28.55 -2.49 -12.91
CA SER A 470 -29.31 -2.93 -14.08
C SER A 470 -28.39 -3.35 -15.22
N THR A 471 -27.27 -2.64 -15.44
CA THR A 471 -26.27 -3.02 -16.45
C THR A 471 -25.66 -4.38 -16.11
N ILE A 472 -25.28 -4.62 -14.86
CA ILE A 472 -24.70 -5.90 -14.41
C ILE A 472 -25.74 -7.04 -14.49
N ALA A 473 -26.96 -6.80 -14.01
CA ALA A 473 -28.03 -7.80 -13.98
C ALA A 473 -28.53 -8.17 -15.40
N ALA A 474 -28.55 -7.21 -16.32
CA ALA A 474 -28.95 -7.45 -17.70
C ALA A 474 -27.88 -8.21 -18.51
N ASP A 475 -26.64 -8.29 -18.01
CA ASP A 475 -25.58 -8.99 -18.71
C ASP A 475 -25.73 -10.50 -18.63
N LYS A 476 -25.91 -11.11 -19.80
CA LYS A 476 -26.06 -12.55 -19.99
C LYS A 476 -24.75 -13.24 -20.38
N THR A 477 -23.65 -12.50 -20.43
CA THR A 477 -22.33 -13.05 -20.74
C THR A 477 -21.99 -14.11 -19.69
N ARG A 478 -21.61 -15.29 -20.16
CA ARG A 478 -21.13 -16.37 -19.29
C ARG A 478 -19.62 -16.42 -19.41
N CYS A 479 -18.91 -16.31 -18.29
CA CYS A 479 -17.45 -16.27 -18.25
C CYS A 479 -16.89 -17.17 -17.15
N THR A 480 -15.64 -17.58 -17.34
CA THR A 480 -14.77 -18.00 -16.23
C THR A 480 -13.93 -16.80 -15.81
N LEU A 481 -13.87 -16.50 -14.52
CA LEU A 481 -12.94 -15.49 -14.01
C LEU A 481 -11.51 -16.02 -14.20
N SER A 482 -10.72 -15.38 -15.06
CA SER A 482 -9.31 -15.69 -15.29
C SER A 482 -8.43 -14.58 -14.73
N ASN A 483 -7.31 -14.97 -14.10
CA ASN A 483 -6.24 -14.06 -13.69
C ASN A 483 -5.23 -13.78 -14.84
N THR A 484 -5.34 -14.48 -15.97
CA THR A 484 -4.39 -14.42 -17.07
C THR A 484 -5.05 -14.03 -18.39
N TYR A 485 -4.52 -13.00 -19.04
CA TYR A 485 -4.98 -12.45 -20.33
C TYR A 485 -4.72 -13.38 -21.54
N SER A 486 -4.07 -14.54 -21.34
CA SER A 486 -3.59 -15.41 -22.42
C SER A 486 -4.69 -16.13 -23.21
N ASP A 487 -5.91 -16.22 -22.67
CA ASP A 487 -6.91 -17.16 -23.20
C ASP A 487 -7.94 -16.49 -24.12
N ALA A 488 -7.90 -15.17 -24.27
CA ALA A 488 -8.81 -14.44 -25.16
C ALA A 488 -8.32 -14.37 -26.63
N GLY A 489 -7.08 -14.78 -26.94
CA GLY A 489 -6.48 -14.56 -28.27
C GLY A 489 -5.77 -15.74 -28.94
N SER A 490 -5.59 -16.88 -28.27
CA SER A 490 -4.86 -18.01 -28.85
C SER A 490 -5.81 -19.03 -29.48
N GLY A 491 -6.06 -18.88 -30.78
CA GLY A 491 -6.72 -19.90 -31.61
C GLY A 491 -5.93 -21.21 -31.79
N LEU A 492 -4.89 -21.47 -31.01
CA LEU A 492 -4.07 -22.69 -31.11
C LEU A 492 -3.60 -23.17 -29.74
N ARG A 493 -4.50 -23.82 -29.01
CA ARG A 493 -4.23 -25.07 -28.27
C ARG A 493 -5.55 -25.58 -27.74
N ALA A 494 -5.86 -26.83 -28.07
CA ALA A 494 -7.02 -27.56 -27.56
C ALA A 494 -6.89 -27.76 -26.05
N ALA A 495 -7.18 -26.72 -25.26
CA ALA A 495 -7.78 -26.92 -23.95
C ALA A 495 -9.19 -27.46 -24.23
N ALA A 496 -9.55 -28.56 -23.58
CA ALA A 496 -10.90 -29.11 -23.67
C ALA A 496 -11.89 -27.96 -23.45
N ALA A 497 -12.85 -27.79 -24.38
CA ALA A 497 -13.87 -26.77 -24.26
C ALA A 497 -14.43 -26.83 -22.83
N PRO A 498 -14.45 -25.73 -22.07
CA PRO A 498 -15.03 -25.74 -20.74
C PRO A 498 -16.45 -26.30 -20.88
N GLN A 499 -16.77 -27.33 -20.10
CA GLN A 499 -18.10 -27.93 -20.14
C GLN A 499 -19.13 -26.80 -20.01
N ALA A 500 -20.13 -26.78 -20.89
CA ALA A 500 -21.14 -25.71 -20.92
C ALA A 500 -21.86 -25.53 -19.55
N ASP A 501 -21.83 -26.57 -18.72
CA ASP A 501 -22.36 -26.62 -17.35
C ASP A 501 -21.46 -25.98 -16.27
N ALA A 502 -20.26 -25.49 -16.62
CA ALA A 502 -19.27 -24.92 -15.68
C ALA A 502 -19.08 -23.39 -15.79
N LEU A 503 -19.78 -22.73 -16.72
CA LEU A 503 -19.70 -21.27 -16.89
C LEU A 503 -20.82 -20.58 -16.11
N MET A 504 -20.53 -19.57 -15.30
CA MET A 504 -21.54 -18.73 -14.62
C MET A 504 -21.75 -17.43 -15.39
N SER A 505 -22.94 -16.84 -15.27
CA SER A 505 -23.20 -15.47 -15.77
C SER A 505 -22.45 -14.43 -14.94
N VAL A 506 -22.21 -13.25 -15.52
CA VAL A 506 -21.61 -12.12 -14.79
C VAL A 506 -22.43 -11.73 -13.57
N ALA A 507 -23.77 -11.76 -13.67
CA ALA A 507 -24.66 -11.53 -12.53
C ALA A 507 -24.55 -12.62 -11.45
N GLU A 508 -24.38 -13.89 -11.85
CA GLU A 508 -24.15 -15.01 -10.93
C GLU A 508 -22.81 -14.86 -10.20
N TRP A 509 -21.73 -14.50 -10.91
CA TRP A 509 -20.43 -14.19 -10.30
C TRP A 509 -20.50 -12.98 -9.37
N PHE A 510 -21.14 -11.89 -9.80
CA PHE A 510 -21.27 -10.67 -9.01
C PHE A 510 -21.97 -10.96 -7.68
N ILE A 511 -23.10 -11.68 -7.70
CA ILE A 511 -23.83 -12.03 -6.48
C ILE A 511 -23.08 -13.06 -5.64
N LEU A 512 -22.39 -14.00 -6.27
CA LEU A 512 -21.52 -14.94 -5.54
C LEU A 512 -20.40 -14.17 -4.82
N CYS A 513 -19.74 -13.21 -5.46
CA CYS A 513 -18.75 -12.36 -4.81
C CYS A 513 -19.37 -11.47 -3.71
N VAL A 514 -20.57 -10.91 -3.90
CA VAL A 514 -21.30 -10.19 -2.83
C VAL A 514 -21.65 -11.11 -1.66
N ARG A 515 -21.89 -12.41 -1.90
CA ARG A 515 -22.21 -13.42 -0.88
C ARG A 515 -20.98 -14.01 -0.20
N GLU A 516 -19.91 -14.30 -0.94
CA GLU A 516 -18.63 -14.78 -0.41
C GLU A 516 -17.90 -13.66 0.32
N GLU A 517 -17.79 -12.50 -0.32
CA GLU A 517 -17.45 -11.22 0.29
C GLU A 517 -18.72 -10.51 0.82
N GLU A 518 -19.61 -11.13 1.63
CA GLU A 518 -20.42 -10.25 2.52
C GLU A 518 -19.42 -9.71 3.54
N SER A 519 -18.81 -8.62 3.12
CA SER A 519 -17.86 -7.83 3.83
C SER A 519 -18.47 -7.49 5.18
N PRO A 520 -17.72 -7.57 6.30
CA PRO A 520 -18.16 -7.00 7.57
C PRO A 520 -18.35 -5.48 7.48
N PHE A 521 -18.11 -4.90 6.31
CA PHE A 521 -18.31 -3.50 5.99
C PHE A 521 -19.46 -3.27 4.99
N CYS A 522 -20.36 -4.22 4.74
CA CYS A 522 -21.62 -3.95 4.04
C CYS A 522 -22.74 -3.90 5.08
N GLU A 523 -23.45 -2.78 5.16
CA GLU A 523 -24.47 -2.58 6.19
C GLU A 523 -25.59 -3.64 6.08
N THR A 524 -25.79 -4.42 7.15
CA THR A 524 -26.82 -5.46 7.23
C THR A 524 -28.17 -4.94 7.74
N ASP A 525 -28.32 -3.62 7.84
CA ASP A 525 -29.59 -3.00 8.20
C ASP A 525 -30.64 -3.31 7.13
N SER A 526 -31.83 -3.73 7.57
CA SER A 526 -32.99 -3.92 6.71
C SER A 526 -33.60 -2.61 6.23
N GLU A 527 -33.31 -1.49 6.89
CA GLU A 527 -33.80 -0.16 6.51
C GLU A 527 -32.98 0.49 5.37
N ASN A 528 -31.83 -0.09 5.00
CA ASN A 528 -31.00 0.42 3.92
C ASN A 528 -31.67 0.18 2.55
N ALA A 529 -32.19 1.25 1.94
CA ALA A 529 -32.92 1.18 0.68
C ALA A 529 -32.06 0.70 -0.49
N SER A 530 -30.75 1.01 -0.51
CA SER A 530 -29.84 0.50 -1.54
C SER A 530 -29.71 -1.01 -1.49
N ARG A 531 -29.65 -1.59 -0.30
CA ARG A 531 -29.59 -3.04 -0.13
C ARG A 531 -30.86 -3.73 -0.62
N ALA A 532 -32.03 -3.16 -0.33
CA ALA A 532 -33.29 -3.67 -0.85
C ALA A 532 -33.30 -3.68 -2.38
N VAL A 533 -32.86 -2.59 -3.01
CA VAL A 533 -32.71 -2.47 -4.46
C VAL A 533 -31.73 -3.50 -5.04
N LEU A 534 -30.60 -3.75 -4.36
CA LEU A 534 -29.62 -4.77 -4.77
C LEU A 534 -30.28 -6.15 -4.86
N HIS A 535 -30.93 -6.59 -3.79
CA HIS A 535 -31.60 -7.89 -3.77
C HIS A 535 -32.76 -7.95 -4.76
N GLU A 536 -33.52 -6.86 -4.94
CA GLU A 536 -34.58 -6.79 -5.94
C GLU A 536 -34.04 -6.99 -7.36
N CYS A 537 -32.96 -6.31 -7.74
CA CYS A 537 -32.34 -6.44 -9.07
C CYS A 537 -31.83 -7.86 -9.35
N PHE A 538 -31.42 -8.61 -8.33
CA PHE A 538 -30.77 -9.90 -8.47
C PHE A 538 -31.55 -11.10 -7.91
N ALA A 539 -32.79 -10.93 -7.46
CA ALA A 539 -33.61 -11.98 -6.82
C ALA A 539 -33.68 -13.29 -7.64
N SER A 540 -33.77 -13.18 -8.97
CA SER A 540 -33.83 -14.35 -9.87
C SER A 540 -32.50 -15.11 -9.99
N VAL A 541 -31.37 -14.45 -9.72
CA VAL A 541 -30.03 -15.04 -9.68
C VAL A 541 -29.78 -15.66 -8.31
N GLU A 542 -30.16 -14.94 -7.26
CA GLU A 542 -30.05 -15.37 -5.87
C GLU A 542 -30.77 -16.68 -5.57
N THR A 543 -31.98 -16.83 -6.11
CA THR A 543 -32.78 -18.07 -6.04
C THR A 543 -32.10 -19.23 -6.75
N LYS A 544 -31.59 -19.01 -7.97
CA LYS A 544 -30.83 -20.04 -8.72
C LYS A 544 -29.56 -20.49 -8.01
N LEU A 545 -28.81 -19.56 -7.41
CA LEU A 545 -27.61 -19.87 -6.65
C LEU A 545 -27.93 -20.67 -5.39
N GLN A 546 -29.06 -20.38 -4.74
CA GLN A 546 -29.54 -21.15 -3.58
C GLN A 546 -29.87 -22.60 -3.97
N ASP A 547 -30.51 -22.79 -5.13
CA ASP A 547 -30.85 -24.11 -5.67
C ASP A 547 -29.61 -24.91 -6.14
N THR A 548 -28.44 -24.26 -6.27
CA THR A 548 -27.18 -24.86 -6.74
C THR A 548 -26.07 -24.84 -5.68
N ALA A 549 -26.46 -24.87 -4.40
CA ALA A 549 -25.58 -24.73 -3.24
C ALA A 549 -24.34 -25.65 -3.23
N GLU A 550 -24.45 -26.90 -3.71
CA GLU A 550 -23.31 -27.83 -3.78
C GLU A 550 -22.24 -27.39 -4.81
N ARG A 551 -22.65 -26.81 -5.95
CA ARG A 551 -21.70 -26.30 -6.96
C ARG A 551 -21.07 -24.97 -6.54
N VAL A 552 -21.83 -24.14 -5.83
CA VAL A 552 -21.33 -22.90 -5.23
C VAL A 552 -20.24 -23.25 -4.21
N ALA A 553 -20.43 -24.26 -3.36
CA ALA A 553 -19.42 -24.71 -2.40
C ALA A 553 -18.10 -25.18 -3.04
N ASP A 554 -18.16 -25.85 -4.20
CA ASP A 554 -16.96 -26.26 -4.96
C ASP A 554 -16.24 -25.07 -5.62
N LEU A 555 -16.98 -24.04 -6.06
CA LEU A 555 -16.41 -22.81 -6.61
C LEU A 555 -15.79 -21.93 -5.52
N VAL A 556 -16.45 -21.76 -4.36
CA VAL A 556 -15.90 -21.10 -3.16
C VAL A 556 -14.54 -21.73 -2.78
N ALA A 557 -14.45 -23.06 -2.87
CA ALA A 557 -13.22 -23.78 -2.57
C ALA A 557 -12.09 -23.45 -3.56
N LEU A 558 -12.41 -23.32 -4.85
CA LEU A 558 -11.48 -22.92 -5.91
C LEU A 558 -11.09 -21.44 -5.80
N GLU A 559 -12.02 -20.54 -5.47
CA GLU A 559 -11.74 -19.12 -5.25
C GLU A 559 -10.86 -18.90 -4.04
N SER A 560 -11.04 -19.63 -2.93
CA SER A 560 -10.12 -19.54 -1.79
C SER A 560 -8.70 -20.04 -2.13
N GLN A 561 -8.57 -21.00 -3.04
CA GLN A 561 -7.26 -21.43 -3.56
C GLN A 561 -6.64 -20.36 -4.45
N LEU A 562 -7.48 -19.68 -5.24
CA LEU A 562 -7.09 -18.58 -6.13
C LEU A 562 -6.70 -17.33 -5.33
N GLU A 563 -7.38 -17.03 -4.23
CA GLU A 563 -7.07 -15.94 -3.29
C GLU A 563 -5.76 -16.23 -2.53
N VAL A 564 -5.50 -17.49 -2.16
CA VAL A 564 -4.21 -17.90 -1.60
C VAL A 564 -3.10 -17.76 -2.63
N MET A 565 -3.33 -18.18 -3.88
CA MET A 565 -2.38 -17.99 -4.98
C MET A 565 -2.18 -16.52 -5.34
N GLN A 566 -3.24 -15.70 -5.35
CA GLN A 566 -3.20 -14.27 -5.62
C GLN A 566 -2.48 -13.53 -4.51
N ASN A 567 -2.74 -13.84 -3.24
CA ASN A 567 -1.98 -13.28 -2.12
C ASN A 567 -0.50 -13.69 -2.18
N LEU A 568 -0.20 -14.92 -2.63
CA LEU A 568 1.18 -15.37 -2.88
C LEU A 568 1.82 -14.59 -4.05
N LEU A 569 1.08 -14.43 -5.15
CA LEU A 569 1.51 -13.67 -6.33
C LEU A 569 1.60 -12.18 -6.05
N LEU A 570 0.80 -11.63 -5.16
CA LEU A 570 0.73 -10.21 -4.79
C LEU A 570 1.79 -9.88 -3.73
N LEU A 571 2.08 -10.80 -2.82
CA LEU A 571 3.27 -10.71 -1.98
C LEU A 571 4.53 -10.85 -2.83
N MET A 572 4.57 -11.79 -3.79
CA MET A 572 5.70 -11.93 -4.71
C MET A 572 5.83 -10.76 -5.67
N THR A 573 4.74 -10.23 -6.25
CA THR A 573 4.79 -9.11 -7.21
C THR A 573 4.92 -7.77 -6.54
N LEU A 574 4.39 -7.52 -5.33
CA LEU A 574 4.80 -6.33 -4.56
C LEU A 574 6.23 -6.47 -4.09
N THR A 575 6.67 -7.64 -3.61
CA THR A 575 8.08 -7.80 -3.24
C THR A 575 8.97 -7.67 -4.48
N GLU A 576 8.61 -8.20 -5.64
CA GLU A 576 9.32 -8.07 -6.93
C GLU A 576 9.09 -6.71 -7.61
N LEU A 577 8.05 -5.93 -7.31
CA LEU A 577 7.95 -4.52 -7.74
C LEU A 577 8.79 -3.63 -6.82
N LEU A 578 8.77 -3.89 -5.52
CA LEU A 578 9.51 -3.13 -4.52
C LEU A 578 11.00 -3.51 -4.52
N SER A 579 11.36 -4.73 -4.96
CA SER A 579 12.75 -5.17 -5.17
C SER A 579 13.17 -5.25 -6.65
N GLY A 580 12.22 -5.16 -7.59
CA GLY A 580 12.43 -4.96 -9.03
C GLY A 580 12.37 -3.49 -9.46
N LEU A 581 12.03 -2.58 -8.55
CA LEU A 581 12.66 -1.25 -8.43
C LEU A 581 14.14 -1.39 -8.01
N ARG A 582 14.84 -2.38 -8.58
CA ARG A 582 16.30 -2.43 -8.59
C ARG A 582 16.76 -1.35 -9.56
N ASP A 583 17.19 -0.23 -9.01
CA ASP A 583 18.36 0.60 -9.38
C ASP A 583 18.70 0.90 -10.86
N GLY A 584 17.87 0.55 -11.85
CA GLY A 584 18.20 0.70 -13.28
C GLY A 584 17.08 0.43 -14.28
N GLY A 585 15.84 0.18 -13.85
CA GLY A 585 14.71 -0.10 -14.76
C GLY A 585 14.32 1.05 -15.70
N LEU A 586 14.73 2.29 -15.42
CA LEU A 586 14.49 3.43 -16.31
C LEU A 586 15.54 3.60 -17.42
N GLU A 587 16.73 2.99 -17.30
CA GLU A 587 17.77 3.07 -18.34
C GLU A 587 17.52 2.10 -19.51
N GLN A 588 16.77 1.01 -19.30
CA GLN A 588 16.49 0.02 -20.35
C GLN A 588 15.38 0.42 -21.31
N LEU A 589 14.52 1.38 -20.94
CA LEU A 589 13.42 1.83 -21.78
C LEU A 589 13.80 2.96 -22.75
N THR A 590 15.01 3.54 -22.62
CA THR A 590 15.42 4.75 -23.37
C THR A 590 16.82 4.72 -23.99
N ARG A 591 17.62 3.66 -23.81
CA ARG A 591 18.94 3.60 -24.48
C ARG A 591 18.78 3.40 -26.00
N PRO A 592 19.32 4.30 -26.85
CA PRO A 592 19.67 3.94 -28.22
C PRO A 592 20.74 2.86 -28.12
N GLY A 593 20.46 1.68 -28.69
CA GLY A 593 21.36 0.54 -28.56
C GLY A 593 22.79 0.87 -29.01
N PRO A 594 23.83 0.46 -28.27
CA PRO A 594 25.15 0.36 -28.83
C PRO A 594 25.41 -1.05 -29.36
N HIS A 595 25.93 -1.04 -30.58
CA HIS A 595 26.49 -2.13 -31.34
C HIS A 595 27.24 -3.19 -30.51
N SER A 596 26.96 -4.45 -30.87
CA SER A 596 27.92 -5.54 -31.03
C SER A 596 29.40 -5.12 -30.90
N CYS A 597 30.11 -5.70 -29.92
CA CYS A 597 31.37 -6.37 -30.23
C CYS A 597 31.71 -7.44 -29.19
N ASN A 598 32.14 -8.58 -29.73
CA ASN A 598 32.47 -9.83 -29.06
C ASN A 598 33.76 -9.77 -28.22
N THR A 599 33.87 -10.67 -27.24
CA THR A 599 34.96 -11.67 -27.07
C THR A 599 34.68 -12.45 -25.76
N ALA A 600 34.10 -13.66 -25.81
CA ALA A 600 34.76 -14.98 -26.00
C ALA A 600 35.89 -15.21 -24.97
N THR A 601 35.76 -16.11 -24.00
CA THR A 601 36.08 -17.56 -24.09
C THR A 601 35.96 -18.17 -22.67
N GLY A 602 35.63 -19.43 -22.39
CA GLY A 602 35.34 -20.64 -23.19
C GLY A 602 34.47 -21.62 -22.38
N ALA A 603 33.51 -22.30 -23.02
CA ALA A 603 33.59 -23.71 -23.44
C ALA A 603 33.40 -24.71 -22.27
N GLN A 604 32.17 -25.20 -22.03
CA GLN A 604 31.58 -26.46 -22.57
C GLN A 604 31.86 -27.69 -21.65
N PRO A 605 31.14 -28.83 -21.75
CA PRO A 605 29.72 -29.07 -22.02
C PRO A 605 29.07 -30.14 -21.10
N LYS A 606 27.74 -30.24 -21.20
CA LYS A 606 26.88 -31.32 -20.68
C LYS A 606 27.24 -32.71 -21.26
N PRO A 607 26.89 -33.81 -20.58
CA PRO A 607 26.37 -35.00 -21.28
C PRO A 607 25.01 -35.51 -20.72
N PRO A 608 24.33 -36.44 -21.44
CA PRO A 608 22.87 -36.61 -21.39
C PRO A 608 22.35 -37.92 -20.75
N ILE A 609 21.07 -37.87 -20.34
CA ILE A 609 19.97 -38.88 -20.30
C ILE A 609 20.31 -40.32 -19.87
N LYS A 610 19.63 -40.82 -18.82
CA LYS A 610 18.96 -42.15 -18.83
C LYS A 610 17.67 -42.17 -17.99
N SER A 611 16.69 -42.85 -18.58
CA SER A 611 15.35 -43.18 -18.15
C SER A 611 15.29 -44.28 -17.07
N GLY A 612 14.21 -44.30 -16.29
CA GLY A 612 13.71 -45.53 -15.66
C GLY A 612 13.04 -45.36 -14.30
N GLY A 613 11.76 -45.73 -14.22
CA GLY A 613 11.16 -46.33 -13.02
C GLY A 613 10.14 -45.50 -12.25
N LEU A 614 8.86 -45.64 -12.59
CA LEU A 614 7.79 -45.57 -11.58
C LEU A 614 7.96 -46.73 -10.58
N PRO A 615 7.59 -46.52 -9.32
CA PRO A 615 6.61 -47.42 -8.73
C PRO A 615 5.44 -46.73 -8.03
N LYS A 616 4.38 -47.52 -7.94
CA LYS A 616 3.02 -47.23 -7.52
C LYS A 616 2.89 -46.82 -6.04
N ARG A 617 2.04 -45.82 -5.83
CA ARG A 617 0.88 -45.79 -4.91
C ARG A 617 1.16 -46.15 -3.43
N GLY A 618 1.49 -45.12 -2.65
CA GLY A 618 1.17 -45.03 -1.22
C GLY A 618 0.03 -44.05 -1.00
N LYS A 619 -1.13 -44.53 -0.54
CA LYS A 619 -2.23 -43.69 -0.04
C LYS A 619 -1.88 -43.20 1.37
N SER A 620 -1.91 -41.89 1.59
CA SER A 620 -2.23 -41.17 2.86
C SER A 620 -1.60 -39.76 2.76
N GLY A 621 -2.24 -38.65 3.10
CA GLY A 621 -3.59 -38.41 3.58
C GLY A 621 -4.14 -37.13 2.96
N LYS A 622 -5.47 -37.02 2.93
CA LYS A 622 -6.16 -35.77 2.64
C LYS A 622 -5.62 -34.69 3.61
N MET A 623 -4.91 -33.69 3.11
CA MET A 623 -4.80 -32.44 3.86
C MET A 623 -6.20 -31.84 3.89
N LYS A 624 -6.84 -31.92 5.06
CA LYS A 624 -8.14 -31.31 5.33
C LYS A 624 -8.04 -29.82 5.00
N ALA A 625 -8.97 -29.33 4.18
CA ALA A 625 -9.25 -27.91 4.05
C ALA A 625 -9.31 -27.30 5.46
N SER A 626 -8.59 -26.22 5.70
CA SER A 626 -8.65 -25.54 6.99
C SER A 626 -9.97 -24.78 7.07
N HIS A 627 -11.03 -25.45 7.50
CA HIS A 627 -12.17 -24.77 8.09
C HIS A 627 -11.66 -23.86 9.20
N HIS A 628 -12.16 -22.63 9.25
CA HIS A 628 -12.02 -21.79 10.44
C HIS A 628 -12.55 -22.59 11.64
N PRO A 629 -11.92 -22.49 12.83
CA PRO A 629 -12.48 -23.11 14.01
C PRO A 629 -13.93 -22.69 14.17
N ALA A 630 -14.85 -23.65 14.35
CA ALA A 630 -16.29 -23.37 14.43
C ALA A 630 -16.61 -22.33 15.52
N ALA A 631 -15.83 -22.30 16.60
CA ALA A 631 -15.94 -21.32 17.67
C ALA A 631 -15.71 -19.85 17.23
N TYR A 632 -15.08 -19.62 16.08
CA TYR A 632 -14.76 -18.28 15.57
C TYR A 632 -15.74 -17.82 14.49
N VAL A 633 -16.68 -18.68 14.13
CA VAL A 633 -17.62 -18.48 13.04
C VAL A 633 -19.00 -18.17 13.61
N CYS A 634 -19.70 -17.21 13.03
CA CYS A 634 -21.07 -16.85 13.40
C CYS A 634 -22.01 -18.00 13.06
N ASP A 635 -22.87 -18.37 13.99
CA ASP A 635 -23.78 -19.51 13.84
C ASP A 635 -24.92 -19.22 12.84
N VAL A 636 -25.21 -17.93 12.55
CA VAL A 636 -26.22 -17.52 11.55
C VAL A 636 -25.61 -17.32 10.17
N THR A 637 -24.46 -16.63 10.09
CA THR A 637 -23.87 -16.25 8.79
C THR A 637 -22.82 -17.24 8.30
N GLY A 638 -22.33 -18.14 9.15
CA GLY A 638 -21.27 -19.09 8.79
C GLY A 638 -19.92 -18.42 8.52
N LYS A 639 -19.74 -17.15 8.89
CA LYS A 639 -18.55 -16.33 8.63
C LYS A 639 -17.72 -16.04 9.87
N LEU A 640 -16.42 -15.81 9.67
CA LEU A 640 -15.50 -15.46 10.75
C LEU A 640 -15.91 -14.13 11.42
N MET A 641 -16.26 -14.18 12.71
CA MET A 641 -16.78 -13.01 13.42
C MET A 641 -15.69 -11.94 13.62
N ARG A 642 -16.08 -10.66 13.59
CA ARG A 642 -15.23 -9.52 13.94
C ARG A 642 -15.68 -8.87 15.24
N GLU A 643 -16.96 -8.66 15.44
CA GLU A 643 -17.56 -8.24 16.70
C GLU A 643 -18.42 -9.40 17.22
N PRO A 644 -17.79 -10.47 17.75
CA PRO A 644 -18.55 -11.63 18.22
C PRO A 644 -19.40 -11.26 19.43
N VAL A 645 -20.62 -11.78 19.48
CA VAL A 645 -21.52 -11.77 20.64
C VAL A 645 -21.76 -13.22 21.02
N VAL A 646 -21.72 -13.52 22.31
CA VAL A 646 -22.05 -14.84 22.82
C VAL A 646 -23.24 -14.70 23.75
N LEU A 647 -24.37 -15.30 23.37
CA LEU A 647 -25.55 -15.35 24.23
C LEU A 647 -25.38 -16.43 25.32
N ARG A 648 -26.17 -16.37 26.40
CA ARG A 648 -26.21 -17.38 27.48
C ARG A 648 -26.34 -18.82 27.00
N GLY A 649 -27.06 -19.03 25.89
CA GLY A 649 -27.20 -20.35 25.25
C GLY A 649 -25.90 -20.91 24.66
N GLY A 650 -24.82 -20.12 24.62
CA GLY A 650 -23.53 -20.48 24.03
C GLY A 650 -23.47 -20.30 22.52
N HIS A 651 -24.55 -19.79 21.91
CA HIS A 651 -24.63 -19.41 20.50
C HIS A 651 -23.83 -18.13 20.25
N ARG A 652 -23.12 -18.10 19.13
CA ARG A 652 -22.19 -17.03 18.78
C ARG A 652 -22.65 -16.35 17.51
N PHE A 653 -22.76 -15.04 17.58
CA PHE A 653 -23.25 -14.23 16.47
C PHE A 653 -22.26 -13.11 16.17
N GLU A 654 -22.23 -12.66 14.93
CA GLU A 654 -21.74 -11.31 14.65
C GLU A 654 -22.75 -10.33 15.26
N TYR A 655 -22.27 -9.31 15.98
CA TYR A 655 -23.10 -8.31 16.65
C TYR A 655 -24.17 -7.74 15.73
N ASP A 656 -23.79 -7.39 14.50
CA ASP A 656 -24.69 -6.82 13.50
C ASP A 656 -25.72 -7.80 12.95
N ALA A 657 -25.36 -9.09 12.88
CA ALA A 657 -26.29 -10.14 12.47
C ALA A 657 -27.35 -10.37 13.55
N LEU A 658 -26.96 -10.39 14.83
CA LEU A 658 -27.90 -10.54 15.94
C LEU A 658 -28.80 -9.30 16.09
N GLN A 659 -28.23 -8.10 15.97
CA GLN A 659 -29.01 -6.87 16.08
C GLN A 659 -30.06 -6.74 14.98
N SER A 660 -29.75 -7.20 13.76
CA SER A 660 -30.72 -7.29 12.66
C SER A 660 -31.91 -8.20 13.02
N VAL A 661 -31.65 -9.36 13.63
CA VAL A 661 -32.72 -10.27 14.08
C VAL A 661 -33.55 -9.64 15.20
N ILE A 662 -32.91 -8.95 16.15
CA ILE A 662 -33.63 -8.28 17.25
C ILE A 662 -34.59 -7.21 16.71
N LEU A 663 -34.15 -6.44 15.72
CA LEU A 663 -34.96 -5.40 15.10
C LEU A 663 -36.14 -5.98 14.28
N GLN A 664 -35.96 -7.13 13.63
CA GLN A 664 -36.96 -7.72 12.74
C GLN A 664 -37.95 -8.65 13.46
N VAL A 665 -37.47 -9.43 14.42
CA VAL A 665 -38.21 -10.54 15.05
C VAL A 665 -38.49 -10.25 16.53
N GLY A 666 -37.81 -9.25 17.11
CA GLY A 666 -37.85 -8.95 18.55
C GLY A 666 -36.67 -9.57 19.30
N HIS A 667 -36.56 -9.29 20.60
CA HIS A 667 -35.49 -9.78 21.48
C HIS A 667 -35.53 -11.31 21.68
N VAL A 668 -35.20 -12.08 20.64
CA VAL A 668 -35.17 -13.55 20.64
C VAL A 668 -33.89 -14.08 20.00
N ASP A 669 -33.36 -15.16 20.55
CA ASP A 669 -32.21 -15.88 20.02
C ASP A 669 -32.61 -16.54 18.68
N PRO A 670 -31.91 -16.23 17.57
CA PRO A 670 -32.25 -16.75 16.23
C PRO A 670 -32.23 -18.28 16.12
N ILE A 671 -31.51 -18.97 17.01
CA ILE A 671 -31.28 -20.43 16.93
C ILE A 671 -32.23 -21.17 17.88
N SER A 672 -32.36 -20.72 19.12
CA SER A 672 -33.21 -21.37 20.12
C SER A 672 -34.65 -20.86 20.13
N GLY A 673 -34.90 -19.64 19.67
CA GLY A 673 -36.19 -18.96 19.80
C GLY A 673 -36.51 -18.46 21.21
N GLU A 674 -35.56 -18.55 22.15
CA GLU A 674 -35.71 -18.06 23.53
C GLU A 674 -35.53 -16.54 23.61
N SER A 675 -36.14 -15.88 24.60
CA SER A 675 -35.97 -14.43 24.77
C SER A 675 -34.55 -14.08 25.21
N ILE A 676 -34.01 -13.00 24.63
CA ILE A 676 -32.71 -12.45 25.01
C ILE A 676 -32.96 -11.46 26.15
N ASP A 677 -32.88 -11.95 27.38
CA ASP A 677 -33.10 -11.16 28.61
C ASP A 677 -31.81 -10.45 29.10
N GLU A 678 -30.78 -10.39 28.28
CA GLU A 678 -29.46 -9.84 28.61
C GLU A 678 -29.05 -8.73 27.65
N ASP A 679 -28.15 -7.86 28.14
CA ASP A 679 -27.57 -6.81 27.32
C ASP A 679 -26.66 -7.44 26.26
N VAL A 680 -26.93 -7.12 25.00
CA VAL A 680 -26.15 -7.61 23.86
C VAL A 680 -24.85 -6.83 23.79
N GLU A 681 -23.77 -7.45 24.25
CA GLU A 681 -22.43 -6.86 24.23
C GLU A 681 -21.46 -7.72 23.42
N VAL A 682 -20.45 -7.08 22.85
CA VAL A 682 -19.37 -7.76 22.13
C VAL A 682 -18.52 -8.55 23.15
N ASP A 683 -18.34 -9.84 22.90
CA ASP A 683 -17.43 -10.72 23.63
C ASP A 683 -15.98 -10.35 23.29
N ILE A 684 -15.44 -9.41 24.08
CA ILE A 684 -14.07 -8.91 23.93
C ILE A 684 -13.02 -10.05 24.00
N PRO A 685 -13.10 -11.02 24.95
CA PRO A 685 -12.23 -12.18 24.95
C PRO A 685 -12.25 -12.97 23.63
N LEU A 686 -13.41 -13.36 23.13
CA LEU A 686 -13.54 -14.14 21.89
C LEU A 686 -13.05 -13.33 20.68
N GLN A 687 -13.32 -12.02 20.66
CA GLN A 687 -12.81 -11.14 19.62
C GLN A 687 -11.28 -11.14 19.60
N GLN A 688 -10.63 -11.04 20.76
CA GLN A 688 -9.17 -11.12 20.87
C GLN A 688 -8.63 -12.47 20.40
N GLU A 689 -9.30 -13.58 20.72
CA GLU A 689 -8.94 -14.91 20.22
C GLU A 689 -9.03 -15.01 18.69
N ILE A 690 -10.09 -14.46 18.10
CA ILE A 690 -10.30 -14.46 16.65
C ILE A 690 -9.25 -13.59 15.95
N VAL A 691 -8.97 -12.39 16.47
CA VAL A 691 -7.89 -11.54 15.93
C VAL A 691 -6.55 -12.25 16.08
N ALA A 692 -6.31 -12.93 17.21
CA ALA A 692 -5.06 -13.64 17.40
C ALA A 692 -4.89 -14.82 16.43
N TYR A 693 -5.99 -15.51 16.14
CA TYR A 693 -6.05 -16.53 15.10
C TYR A 693 -5.74 -15.95 13.71
N ARG A 694 -6.29 -14.77 13.37
CA ARG A 694 -6.01 -14.07 12.10
C ARG A 694 -4.53 -13.71 11.96
N VAL A 695 -3.92 -13.15 13.01
CA VAL A 695 -2.48 -12.84 13.02
C VAL A 695 -1.63 -14.11 12.88
N LYS A 696 -1.92 -15.19 13.63
CA LYS A 696 -1.19 -16.48 13.50
C LYS A 696 -1.28 -17.06 12.08
N ARG A 697 -2.44 -16.93 11.45
CA ARG A 697 -2.65 -17.39 10.07
C ARG A 697 -1.87 -16.53 9.07
N ALA A 698 -1.81 -15.22 9.28
CA ALA A 698 -0.99 -14.30 8.48
C ALA A 698 0.52 -14.60 8.62
N SER A 699 1.02 -14.82 9.83
CA SER A 699 2.45 -15.12 10.08
C SER A 699 2.89 -16.46 9.46
N LYS A 700 2.05 -17.50 9.50
CA LYS A 700 2.36 -18.82 8.89
C LYS A 700 2.43 -18.79 7.36
N ARG A 701 1.86 -17.76 6.72
CA ARG A 701 1.96 -17.54 5.26
C ARG A 701 3.23 -16.77 4.86
N GLY A 702 3.97 -16.20 5.82
CA GLY A 702 5.19 -15.42 5.57
C GLY A 702 6.51 -16.15 5.85
N SER A 703 6.47 -17.43 6.24
CA SER A 703 7.64 -18.23 6.64
C SER A 703 7.95 -19.40 5.68
N SER A 704 7.48 -19.34 4.43
CA SER A 704 7.67 -20.38 3.40
C SER A 704 8.42 -19.85 2.20
#